data_AF-A0A1D2VAP7-F1
#
_entry.id   AF-A0A1D2VAP7-F1
#
_cell.length_a   1.000
_cell.length_b   1.000
_cell.length_c   1.000
_cell.angle_alpha   90.00
_cell.angle_beta   90.00
_cell.angle_gamma   90.00
#
_symmetry.space_group_name_H-M   'P 1'
#
loop_
_entity.id
_entity.type
_entity.pdbx_description
1 polymer ?
#
loop_
_entity_poly.entity_id
_entity_poly.type
_entity_poly.pdbx_seq_one_letter_code
_entity_poly.pdbx_strand_id
1 'polypeptide(L)'
;MALEIENDKLENELDLQIKLDRIRANQSSSQENQRKLALILSVVEDNIDEQKNSRNPVAYFVSFLALLLQAFKDDQVIDQDLAIASSYFLDLILPFTPKNLLKLKFNDIFQKLIHVLINSGNEAPILKSSIGCLETLILAQDLNSWKTNSSVKKSLLALLNLGLDDRPKVRRRASDAVHKILSNPHPKNFTENLLTQVDPPKAHYASLTATNFILDEFQNYKDLKASITNNNKQNINNGNSTTTNNATELIHLLQLTSSITTANAWSVSKTQPLCNILLEIARNSDKYLVSTSLNVLTTLFQIQSSKNDSQFLENILKIIIDLKPSLNDTHLTGAWVKVLVDGISTYSKLSDPLNLIKLIANFIKILSNYLNSQLPAIYISASNGIIAILSNCLTEDLLLLPSKNDLDSIQIYEQVDDFISYLSDLLNNLLSVKYNHCTKEVLQIFQALLSGFKFRSNPDFLNPLKIVGDWRTKEQSNFDYNTETENVIATAIYELGPDVVLSILPLNLTNSSPDKPGRAWLLPLLRDNVFNSKLNYYIKEILPMTEFFKNKISTMNKSSLNIKVFETIIDQIWSLLPKFCDLPTDLKESFTKDIAQHLSSLLYSNPELRLTICNALKLLLNSNLNYSKTEISSKSLIQQHFPVSNAKENIQFLSIMANNFLSVLFNVYTQTASQSRSYVIETIDLFLQIISTDELASIFDNTCNLLQNALNEETKLLENQQKLSSNNETSRTSVSLLDLVVSMVKYVPESAYNPLFTIFVNTINFNDSLIQKRAYRIITKLSESETGKLALLHYISDIERVLIESIDSVIISAKPSRLAAINVVLDLLPKKDLFFIPSIVSDTILSTKDVNEKSRELSYSILIKMGKKMSEGGTVQNSKVPGFSQDQPDVEASLELFFNIVSAGLAANSQHMISATITSISCLVYEFQDNIPQHLLVELAQTIELFLTSKSKEIIKSAIGFVKIEVVSLPKEIIENNLEELLKNLMQWSHQHAGHIKSKVKHIVERLIRKFGYEVIEANIPEEDKKLIVNIKKSRARAKRKQQNIKENGEVNAESNNNGNNNNRKGELMSGYEKAIYDSEDSDEYMSDDEDEDEEEEISRKSRKSKKNRNQQYIFESKDEPLNLLDKQTLSHISSTKPKFNQNSNNSKRTPKDKFKTKEGKLLINEDGEDDDPFKDKEQTLPNGIDAYVDAIKSGPVRGQRNRFKYKKENRKSNDLGDEDMDASVEKKTKVNNKRFVGKGKISKGPRQQKFKSRRRL
;
A
#
# COMPACT_ATOMS: atom_id res chain seq x y z
N MET A 1 -15.37 -17.72 -17.46
CA MET A 1 -14.63 -18.42 -18.54
C MET A 1 -15.10 -18.03 -19.94
N ALA A 2 -16.33 -18.29 -20.41
CA ALA A 2 -16.76 -17.86 -21.76
C ALA A 2 -16.79 -16.32 -21.93
N LEU A 3 -17.33 -15.59 -20.94
CA LEU A 3 -17.34 -14.12 -20.92
C LEU A 3 -15.95 -13.49 -20.72
N GLU A 4 -15.05 -14.16 -20.00
CA GLU A 4 -13.64 -13.73 -19.87
C GLU A 4 -12.90 -13.87 -21.21
N ILE A 5 -13.16 -14.96 -21.94
CA ILE A 5 -12.61 -15.18 -23.28
C ILE A 5 -13.15 -14.16 -24.30
N GLU A 6 -14.40 -13.72 -24.18
CA GLU A 6 -14.98 -12.67 -25.03
C GLU A 6 -14.43 -11.28 -24.68
N ASN A 7 -14.28 -10.95 -23.41
CA ASN A 7 -13.66 -9.69 -22.97
C ASN A 7 -12.20 -9.60 -23.39
N ASP A 8 -11.42 -10.68 -23.23
CA ASP A 8 -10.02 -10.73 -23.69
C ASP A 8 -9.92 -10.54 -25.22
N LYS A 9 -10.88 -11.06 -26.00
CA LYS A 9 -10.91 -10.86 -27.45
C LYS A 9 -11.22 -9.41 -27.83
N LEU A 10 -12.20 -8.79 -27.17
CA LEU A 10 -12.57 -7.39 -27.40
C LEU A 10 -11.45 -6.42 -27.03
N GLU A 11 -10.75 -6.67 -25.91
CA GLU A 11 -9.61 -5.86 -25.48
C GLU A 11 -8.44 -5.99 -26.47
N ASN A 12 -8.13 -7.20 -26.93
CA ASN A 12 -7.10 -7.45 -27.95
C ASN A 12 -7.43 -6.80 -29.31
N GLU A 13 -8.69 -6.80 -29.74
CA GLU A 13 -9.12 -6.12 -30.96
C GLU A 13 -9.02 -4.60 -30.84
N LEU A 14 -9.39 -4.03 -29.69
CA LEU A 14 -9.25 -2.59 -29.42
C LEU A 14 -7.78 -2.15 -29.43
N ASP A 15 -6.89 -2.93 -28.81
CA ASP A 15 -5.46 -2.66 -28.74
C ASP A 15 -4.79 -2.72 -30.12
N LEU A 16 -5.15 -3.69 -30.95
CA LEU A 16 -4.70 -3.75 -32.34
C LEU A 16 -5.16 -2.51 -33.12
N GLN A 17 -6.42 -2.12 -32.96
CA GLN A 17 -6.98 -0.97 -33.66
C GLN A 17 -6.29 0.34 -33.26
N ILE A 18 -5.97 0.53 -31.97
CA ILE A 18 -5.20 1.69 -31.49
C ILE A 18 -3.81 1.73 -32.14
N LYS A 19 -3.13 0.58 -32.26
CA LYS A 19 -1.81 0.49 -32.89
C LYS A 19 -1.87 0.81 -34.39
N LEU A 20 -2.88 0.31 -35.10
CA LEU A 20 -3.09 0.60 -36.52
C LEU A 20 -3.50 2.07 -36.75
N ASP A 21 -4.36 2.65 -35.89
CA ASP A 21 -4.77 4.07 -35.97
C ASP A 21 -3.58 5.04 -35.82
N ARG A 22 -2.62 4.71 -34.95
CA ARG A 22 -1.37 5.50 -34.84
C ARG A 22 -0.56 5.47 -36.14
N ILE A 23 -0.60 4.37 -36.89
CA ILE A 23 0.09 4.26 -38.17
C ILE A 23 -0.70 4.99 -39.26
N ARG A 24 -2.04 4.92 -39.26
CA ARG A 24 -2.92 5.69 -40.17
C ARG A 24 -2.69 7.20 -40.05
N ALA A 25 -2.48 7.72 -38.84
CA ALA A 25 -2.20 9.13 -38.61
C ALA A 25 -0.90 9.63 -39.30
N ASN A 26 0.03 8.72 -39.62
CA ASN A 26 1.34 9.06 -40.19
C ASN A 26 1.32 9.21 -41.73
N GLN A 27 0.17 9.15 -42.40
CA GLN A 27 0.05 9.41 -43.84
C GLN A 27 0.60 10.79 -44.26
N SER A 28 0.58 11.77 -43.36
CA SER A 28 1.10 13.13 -43.57
C SER A 28 2.48 13.38 -42.92
N SER A 29 3.14 12.35 -42.39
CA SER A 29 4.42 12.49 -41.69
C SER A 29 5.54 12.95 -42.63
N SER A 30 6.41 13.84 -42.14
CA SER A 30 7.62 14.31 -42.82
C SER A 30 8.68 13.20 -42.93
N GLN A 31 8.61 12.17 -42.07
CA GLN A 31 9.53 11.03 -42.13
C GLN A 31 9.08 10.01 -43.19
N GLU A 32 9.92 9.81 -44.20
CA GLU A 32 9.60 8.96 -45.34
C GLU A 32 9.27 7.51 -44.95
N ASN A 33 9.97 6.94 -43.97
CA ASN A 33 9.74 5.57 -43.49
C ASN A 33 8.36 5.40 -42.81
N GLN A 34 7.90 6.41 -42.07
CA GLN A 34 6.59 6.37 -41.40
C GLN A 34 5.44 6.57 -42.40
N ARG A 35 5.64 7.48 -43.37
CA ARG A 35 4.69 7.72 -44.44
C ARG A 35 4.52 6.50 -45.35
N LYS A 36 5.61 5.82 -45.69
CA LYS A 36 5.60 4.58 -46.50
C LYS A 36 4.81 3.46 -45.82
N LEU A 37 4.99 3.25 -44.51
CA LEU A 37 4.20 2.27 -43.74
C LEU A 37 2.69 2.58 -43.78
N ALA A 38 2.33 3.86 -43.62
CA ALA A 38 0.93 4.28 -43.64
C ALA A 38 0.27 4.11 -45.03
N LEU A 39 1.02 4.33 -46.11
CA LEU A 39 0.57 4.09 -47.49
C LEU A 39 0.40 2.60 -47.80
N ILE A 40 1.32 1.75 -47.35
CA ILE A 40 1.20 0.30 -47.53
C ILE A 40 -0.01 -0.24 -46.76
N LEU A 41 -0.26 0.26 -45.54
CA LEU A 41 -1.45 -0.10 -44.77
C LEU A 41 -2.74 0.32 -45.48
N SER A 42 -2.82 1.52 -46.05
CA SER A 42 -4.02 1.95 -46.78
C SER A 42 -4.28 1.10 -48.02
N VAL A 43 -3.23 0.78 -48.79
CA VAL A 43 -3.35 -0.09 -49.96
C VAL A 43 -3.83 -1.50 -49.57
N VAL A 44 -3.38 -2.04 -48.43
CA VAL A 44 -3.85 -3.32 -47.93
C VAL A 44 -5.30 -3.25 -47.47
N GLU A 45 -5.70 -2.18 -46.78
CA GLU A 45 -7.09 -1.97 -46.35
C GLU A 45 -8.04 -1.83 -47.55
N ASP A 46 -7.63 -1.09 -48.59
CA ASP A 46 -8.39 -0.94 -49.83
C ASP A 46 -8.58 -2.31 -50.51
N ASN A 47 -7.53 -3.14 -50.55
CA ASN A 47 -7.62 -4.51 -51.08
C ASN A 47 -8.54 -5.42 -50.24
N ILE A 48 -8.54 -5.29 -48.92
CA ILE A 48 -9.42 -6.07 -48.02
C ILE A 48 -10.88 -5.67 -48.26
N ASP A 49 -11.14 -4.37 -48.41
CA ASP A 49 -12.47 -3.83 -48.69
C ASP A 49 -12.97 -4.23 -50.09
N GLU A 50 -12.10 -4.21 -51.11
CA GLU A 50 -12.41 -4.68 -52.47
C GLU A 50 -12.79 -6.17 -52.50
N GLN A 51 -12.16 -6.99 -51.64
CA GLN A 51 -12.49 -8.42 -51.48
C GLN A 51 -13.75 -8.68 -50.64
N LYS A 52 -14.44 -7.64 -50.16
CA LYS A 52 -15.61 -7.72 -49.26
C LYS A 52 -15.33 -8.50 -47.96
N ASN A 53 -14.09 -8.53 -47.49
CA ASN A 53 -13.72 -9.15 -46.23
C ASN A 53 -13.82 -8.16 -45.07
N SER A 54 -14.17 -8.62 -43.87
CA SER A 54 -14.11 -7.76 -42.68
C SER A 54 -12.65 -7.54 -42.25
N ARG A 55 -12.33 -6.32 -41.82
CA ARG A 55 -10.99 -5.90 -41.37
C ARG A 55 -10.61 -6.51 -40.01
N ASN A 56 -10.50 -7.84 -39.96
CA ASN A 56 -10.14 -8.60 -38.77
C ASN A 56 -8.64 -8.95 -38.75
N PRO A 57 -8.06 -9.34 -37.60
CA PRO A 57 -6.63 -9.68 -37.49
C PRO A 57 -6.18 -10.76 -38.49
N VAL A 58 -7.08 -11.68 -38.86
CA VAL A 58 -6.80 -12.76 -39.81
C VAL A 58 -6.67 -12.24 -41.25
N ALA A 59 -7.52 -11.31 -41.67
CA ALA A 59 -7.48 -10.70 -42.99
C ALA A 59 -6.20 -9.87 -43.18
N TYR A 60 -5.80 -9.10 -42.17
CA TYR A 60 -4.52 -8.40 -42.18
C TYR A 60 -3.34 -9.39 -42.21
N PHE A 61 -3.36 -10.43 -41.38
CA PHE A 61 -2.33 -11.47 -41.38
C PHE A 61 -2.15 -12.11 -42.77
N VAL A 62 -3.23 -12.54 -43.43
CA VAL A 62 -3.18 -13.15 -44.76
C VAL A 62 -2.63 -12.17 -45.79
N SER A 63 -3.07 -10.90 -45.75
CA SER A 63 -2.65 -9.87 -46.71
C SER A 63 -1.17 -9.52 -46.57
N PHE A 64 -0.69 -9.29 -45.34
CA PHE A 64 0.72 -9.00 -45.11
C PHE A 64 1.63 -10.21 -45.29
N LEU A 65 1.13 -11.44 -45.08
CA LEU A 65 1.86 -12.65 -45.42
C LEU A 65 1.98 -12.78 -46.95
N ALA A 66 0.93 -12.48 -47.72
CA ALA A 66 0.98 -12.49 -49.18
C ALA A 66 1.95 -11.42 -49.73
N LEU A 67 1.93 -10.21 -49.16
CA LEU A 67 2.89 -9.15 -49.51
C LEU A 67 4.31 -9.54 -49.15
N LEU A 68 4.52 -10.16 -47.98
CA LEU A 68 5.81 -10.72 -47.61
C LEU A 68 6.27 -11.71 -48.67
N LEU A 69 5.41 -12.65 -49.12
CA LEU A 69 5.75 -13.62 -50.16
C LEU A 69 6.11 -12.96 -51.51
N GLN A 70 5.41 -11.89 -51.89
CA GLN A 70 5.67 -11.15 -53.13
C GLN A 70 7.02 -10.41 -53.10
N ALA A 71 7.54 -10.09 -51.90
CA ALA A 71 8.85 -9.47 -51.74
C ALA A 71 10.03 -10.44 -52.05
N PHE A 72 9.77 -11.75 -52.22
CA PHE A 72 10.79 -12.76 -52.50
C PHE A 72 10.63 -13.39 -53.91
N LYS A 73 11.75 -13.56 -54.62
CA LYS A 73 11.90 -14.54 -55.73
C LYS A 73 13.08 -15.43 -55.39
N ASP A 74 12.95 -16.73 -55.64
CA ASP A 74 14.04 -17.72 -55.52
C ASP A 74 14.83 -17.56 -54.20
N ASP A 75 14.10 -17.35 -53.10
CA ASP A 75 14.59 -17.17 -51.72
C ASP A 75 15.54 -15.96 -51.49
N GLN A 76 15.51 -14.96 -52.38
CA GLN A 76 16.19 -13.66 -52.22
C GLN A 76 15.19 -12.50 -52.13
N VAL A 77 15.52 -11.47 -51.33
CA VAL A 77 14.71 -10.26 -51.15
C VAL A 77 14.87 -9.37 -52.39
N ILE A 78 13.81 -9.19 -53.18
CA ILE A 78 13.83 -8.32 -54.36
C ILE A 78 13.49 -6.87 -53.98
N ASP A 79 12.47 -6.71 -53.15
CA ASP A 79 12.00 -5.41 -52.66
C ASP A 79 12.21 -5.33 -51.15
N GLN A 80 13.31 -4.68 -50.79
CA GLN A 80 13.74 -4.59 -49.41
C GLN A 80 12.78 -3.74 -48.57
N ASP A 81 12.30 -2.62 -49.10
CA ASP A 81 11.36 -1.71 -48.43
C ASP A 81 10.02 -2.42 -48.15
N LEU A 82 9.50 -3.15 -49.12
CA LEU A 82 8.26 -3.92 -48.99
C LEU A 82 8.40 -5.08 -47.99
N ALA A 83 9.56 -5.74 -47.96
CA ALA A 83 9.87 -6.78 -46.97
C ALA A 83 9.95 -6.20 -45.53
N ILE A 84 10.55 -5.02 -45.34
CA ILE A 84 10.60 -4.35 -44.02
C ILE A 84 9.18 -4.05 -43.53
N ALA A 85 8.38 -3.42 -44.39
CA ALA A 85 7.03 -3.01 -44.05
C ALA A 85 6.14 -4.22 -43.72
N SER A 86 6.18 -5.25 -44.58
CA SER A 86 5.39 -6.47 -44.40
C SER A 86 5.79 -7.23 -43.13
N SER A 87 7.10 -7.35 -42.85
CA SER A 87 7.59 -7.98 -41.62
C SER A 87 7.18 -7.19 -40.38
N TYR A 88 7.22 -5.87 -40.43
CA TYR A 88 6.82 -5.00 -39.33
C TYR A 88 5.33 -5.12 -39.00
N PHE A 89 4.47 -5.12 -40.02
CA PHE A 89 3.04 -5.34 -39.81
C PHE A 89 2.74 -6.76 -39.30
N LEU A 90 3.46 -7.78 -39.79
CA LEU A 90 3.34 -9.14 -39.25
C LEU A 90 3.71 -9.21 -37.76
N ASP A 91 4.82 -8.60 -37.33
CA ASP A 91 5.22 -8.54 -35.90
C ASP A 91 4.12 -7.88 -35.05
N LEU A 92 3.47 -6.85 -35.58
CA LEU A 92 2.39 -6.13 -34.91
C LEU A 92 1.10 -6.96 -34.81
N ILE A 93 0.76 -7.73 -35.84
CA ILE A 93 -0.54 -8.43 -35.97
C ILE A 93 -0.50 -9.84 -35.35
N LEU A 94 0.61 -10.56 -35.46
CA LEU A 94 0.74 -11.95 -34.99
C LEU A 94 0.27 -12.18 -33.53
N PRO A 95 0.58 -11.31 -32.54
CA PRO A 95 0.07 -11.48 -31.17
C PRO A 95 -1.46 -11.56 -31.05
N PHE A 96 -2.18 -10.92 -31.98
CA PHE A 96 -3.64 -10.81 -32.00
C PHE A 96 -4.31 -11.88 -32.87
N THR A 97 -3.53 -12.73 -33.55
CA THR A 97 -4.07 -13.81 -34.38
C THR A 97 -4.39 -15.07 -33.57
N PRO A 98 -5.43 -15.85 -33.94
CA PRO A 98 -5.79 -17.06 -33.22
C PRO A 98 -4.63 -18.07 -33.16
N LYS A 99 -4.27 -18.53 -31.95
CA LYS A 99 -3.15 -19.48 -31.72
C LYS A 99 -3.25 -20.75 -32.56
N ASN A 100 -4.47 -21.26 -32.81
CA ASN A 100 -4.67 -22.46 -33.64
C ASN A 100 -4.22 -22.25 -35.09
N LEU A 101 -4.43 -21.05 -35.64
CA LEU A 101 -4.00 -20.71 -36.99
C LEU A 101 -2.47 -20.59 -37.06
N LEU A 102 -1.86 -19.98 -36.04
CA LEU A 102 -0.39 -19.88 -35.91
C LEU A 102 0.29 -21.25 -35.81
N LYS A 103 -0.33 -22.21 -35.11
CA LYS A 103 0.16 -23.60 -35.04
C LYS A 103 0.11 -24.29 -36.41
N LEU A 104 -1.02 -24.21 -37.11
CA LEU A 104 -1.20 -24.88 -38.41
C LEU A 104 -0.27 -24.32 -39.49
N LYS A 105 -0.08 -23.00 -39.51
CA LYS A 105 0.76 -22.31 -40.52
C LYS A 105 2.20 -22.09 -40.10
N PHE A 106 2.62 -22.62 -38.94
CA PHE A 106 3.96 -22.40 -38.40
C PHE A 106 5.08 -22.75 -39.39
N ASN A 107 5.05 -23.94 -40.00
CA ASN A 107 6.12 -24.40 -40.89
C ASN A 107 6.20 -23.55 -42.16
N ASP A 108 5.06 -23.17 -42.74
CA ASP A 108 4.97 -22.34 -43.95
C ASP A 108 5.60 -20.95 -43.70
N ILE A 109 5.25 -20.33 -42.56
CA ILE A 109 5.77 -19.01 -42.17
C ILE A 109 7.25 -19.10 -41.81
N PHE A 110 7.63 -20.13 -41.04
CA PHE A 110 9.00 -20.31 -40.57
C PHE A 110 9.98 -20.54 -41.73
N GLN A 111 9.63 -21.38 -42.72
CA GLN A 111 10.48 -21.61 -43.88
C GLN A 111 10.82 -20.31 -44.61
N LYS A 112 9.91 -19.33 -44.64
CA LYS A 112 10.15 -18.05 -45.31
C LYS A 112 10.88 -17.05 -44.43
N LEU A 113 10.58 -17.00 -43.13
CA LEU A 113 11.33 -16.17 -42.18
C LEU A 113 12.79 -16.65 -42.00
N ILE A 114 13.07 -17.95 -42.11
CA ILE A 114 14.43 -18.46 -41.88
C ILE A 114 15.44 -17.93 -42.91
N HIS A 115 15.04 -17.77 -44.17
CA HIS A 115 15.89 -17.19 -45.22
C HIS A 115 16.25 -15.72 -44.93
N VAL A 116 15.32 -14.98 -44.31
CA VAL A 116 15.55 -13.61 -43.86
C VAL A 116 16.52 -13.56 -42.68
N LEU A 117 16.48 -14.56 -41.80
CA LEU A 117 17.27 -14.59 -40.57
C LEU A 117 18.69 -15.13 -40.77
N ILE A 118 18.92 -15.99 -41.77
CA ILE A 118 20.23 -16.58 -42.07
C ILE A 118 21.11 -15.65 -42.92
N ASN A 119 20.51 -14.80 -43.75
CA ASN A 119 21.27 -13.89 -44.63
C ASN A 119 21.87 -12.72 -43.83
N SER A 120 23.17 -12.80 -43.53
CA SER A 120 23.95 -11.81 -42.76
C SER A 120 24.02 -10.41 -43.39
N GLY A 121 23.65 -10.27 -44.67
CA GLY A 121 23.58 -8.98 -45.39
C GLY A 121 22.30 -8.17 -45.18
N ASN A 122 21.30 -8.72 -44.49
CA ASN A 122 19.99 -8.05 -44.32
C ASN A 122 20.04 -6.89 -43.31
N GLU A 123 19.27 -5.83 -43.57
CA GLU A 123 19.21 -4.67 -42.66
C GLU A 123 18.59 -4.99 -41.29
N ALA A 124 19.04 -4.26 -40.27
CA ALA A 124 18.60 -4.44 -38.89
C ALA A 124 17.07 -4.33 -38.64
N PRO A 125 16.29 -3.49 -39.34
CA PRO A 125 14.84 -3.40 -39.15
C PRO A 125 14.09 -4.68 -39.53
N ILE A 126 14.44 -5.30 -40.67
CA ILE A 126 13.80 -6.55 -41.14
C ILE A 126 14.04 -7.67 -40.13
N LEU A 127 15.29 -7.80 -39.66
CA LEU A 127 15.67 -8.83 -38.69
C LEU A 127 14.95 -8.65 -37.35
N LYS A 128 14.79 -7.41 -36.87
CA LYS A 128 14.04 -7.13 -35.64
C LYS A 128 12.59 -7.56 -35.73
N SER A 129 11.91 -7.17 -36.80
CA SER A 129 10.52 -7.53 -37.01
C SER A 129 10.37 -9.04 -37.20
N SER A 130 11.30 -9.67 -37.93
CA SER A 130 11.33 -11.13 -38.09
C SER A 130 11.57 -11.88 -36.77
N ILE A 131 12.42 -11.36 -35.87
CA ILE A 131 12.61 -11.89 -34.51
C ILE A 131 11.30 -11.81 -33.70
N GLY A 132 10.57 -10.70 -33.79
CA GLY A 132 9.28 -10.55 -33.11
C GLY A 132 8.18 -11.47 -33.66
N CYS A 133 8.16 -11.67 -34.99
CA CYS A 133 7.33 -12.69 -35.61
C CYS A 133 7.67 -14.11 -35.09
N LEU A 134 8.96 -14.45 -34.97
CA LEU A 134 9.36 -15.75 -34.41
C LEU A 134 9.01 -15.90 -32.93
N GLU A 135 9.18 -14.86 -32.12
CA GLU A 135 8.83 -14.86 -30.70
C GLU A 135 7.36 -15.26 -30.50
N THR A 136 6.46 -14.60 -31.23
CA THR A 136 5.01 -14.85 -31.15
C THR A 136 4.63 -16.23 -31.69
N LEU A 137 5.23 -16.66 -32.81
CA LEU A 137 5.01 -17.98 -33.39
C LEU A 137 5.46 -19.12 -32.48
N ILE A 138 6.59 -18.96 -31.77
CA ILE A 138 7.13 -19.95 -30.84
C ILE A 138 6.28 -20.02 -29.56
N LEU A 139 5.87 -18.87 -29.02
CA LEU A 139 4.98 -18.80 -27.86
C LEU A 139 3.61 -19.44 -28.08
N ALA A 140 3.14 -19.51 -29.34
CA ALA A 140 1.88 -20.13 -29.69
C ALA A 140 1.92 -21.67 -29.76
N GLN A 141 3.10 -22.30 -29.80
CA GLN A 141 3.25 -23.76 -29.95
C GLN A 141 2.87 -24.52 -28.67
N ASP A 142 2.50 -25.80 -28.79
CA ASP A 142 2.24 -26.69 -27.65
C ASP A 142 3.40 -27.67 -27.37
N LEU A 143 3.32 -28.36 -26.22
CA LEU A 143 4.33 -29.34 -25.81
C LEU A 143 4.57 -30.45 -26.85
N ASN A 144 3.53 -30.87 -27.57
CA ASN A 144 3.65 -31.90 -28.59
C ASN A 144 4.47 -31.40 -29.79
N SER A 145 4.22 -30.16 -30.24
CA SER A 145 4.99 -29.54 -31.31
C SER A 145 6.48 -29.41 -30.95
N TRP A 146 6.81 -29.09 -29.70
CA TRP A 146 8.20 -29.05 -29.23
C TRP A 146 8.90 -30.42 -29.24
N LYS A 147 8.14 -31.51 -29.04
CA LYS A 147 8.67 -32.88 -29.08
C LYS A 147 8.85 -33.38 -30.51
N THR A 148 7.87 -33.16 -31.39
CA THR A 148 7.79 -33.80 -32.72
C THR A 148 8.28 -32.91 -33.86
N ASN A 149 8.10 -31.58 -33.79
CA ASN A 149 8.42 -30.69 -34.90
C ASN A 149 9.85 -30.14 -34.81
N SER A 150 10.72 -30.59 -35.72
CA SER A 150 12.10 -30.12 -35.82
C SER A 150 12.23 -28.63 -36.15
N SER A 151 11.24 -28.04 -36.84
CA SER A 151 11.23 -26.63 -37.22
C SER A 151 11.17 -25.70 -36.00
N VAL A 152 10.48 -26.09 -34.92
CA VAL A 152 10.38 -25.29 -33.67
C VAL A 152 11.72 -25.25 -32.94
N LYS A 153 12.49 -26.35 -32.99
CA LYS A 153 13.86 -26.37 -32.45
C LYS A 153 14.80 -25.52 -33.30
N LYS A 154 14.68 -25.58 -34.63
CA LYS A 154 15.46 -24.76 -35.56
C LYS A 154 15.16 -23.27 -35.41
N SER A 155 13.92 -22.88 -35.15
CA SER A 155 13.55 -21.48 -34.94
C SER A 155 14.17 -20.90 -33.66
N LEU A 156 14.21 -21.69 -32.58
CA LEU A 156 14.93 -21.32 -31.37
C LEU A 156 16.44 -21.17 -31.62
N LEU A 157 17.06 -22.10 -32.34
CA LEU A 157 18.48 -22.00 -32.70
C LEU A 157 18.79 -20.76 -33.54
N ALA A 158 17.90 -20.38 -34.46
CA ALA A 158 18.04 -19.14 -35.23
C ALA A 158 18.03 -17.89 -34.32
N LEU A 159 17.15 -17.85 -33.30
CA LEU A 159 17.12 -16.77 -32.32
C LEU A 159 18.39 -16.73 -31.46
N LEU A 160 18.90 -17.90 -31.05
CA LEU A 160 20.13 -18.01 -30.27
C LEU A 160 21.35 -17.50 -31.06
N ASN A 161 21.45 -17.85 -32.34
CA ASN A 161 22.49 -17.33 -33.24
C ASN A 161 22.42 -15.81 -33.40
N LEU A 162 21.22 -15.24 -33.54
CA LEU A 162 21.04 -13.78 -33.61
C LEU A 162 21.34 -13.08 -32.27
N GLY A 163 21.35 -13.83 -31.16
CA GLY A 163 21.87 -13.39 -29.87
C GLY A 163 23.39 -13.18 -29.85
N LEU A 164 24.12 -13.66 -30.86
CA LEU A 164 25.56 -13.45 -31.04
C LEU A 164 25.89 -12.41 -32.13
N ASP A 165 24.89 -11.83 -32.79
CA ASP A 165 25.06 -10.85 -33.87
C ASP A 165 25.81 -9.59 -33.38
N ASP A 166 26.68 -9.06 -34.23
CA ASP A 166 27.47 -7.85 -33.94
C ASP A 166 26.60 -6.61 -33.65
N ARG A 167 25.42 -6.54 -34.27
CA ARG A 167 24.53 -5.37 -34.16
C ARG A 167 23.78 -5.40 -32.83
N PRO A 168 24.00 -4.41 -31.94
CA PRO A 168 23.48 -4.43 -30.57
C PRO A 168 21.96 -4.43 -30.50
N LYS A 169 21.33 -3.78 -31.49
CA LYS A 169 19.87 -3.65 -31.62
C LYS A 169 19.18 -4.98 -31.99
N VAL A 170 19.83 -5.82 -32.79
CA VAL A 170 19.33 -7.14 -33.20
C VAL A 170 19.56 -8.14 -32.06
N ARG A 171 20.80 -8.16 -31.54
CA ARG A 171 21.19 -8.98 -30.39
C ARG A 171 20.28 -8.80 -29.19
N ARG A 172 20.04 -7.56 -28.75
CA ARG A 172 19.16 -7.29 -27.60
C ARG A 172 17.73 -7.81 -27.83
N ARG A 173 17.16 -7.60 -29.02
CA ARG A 173 15.81 -8.07 -29.36
C ARG A 173 15.74 -9.60 -29.35
N ALA A 174 16.79 -10.27 -29.83
CA ALA A 174 16.91 -11.73 -29.82
C ALA A 174 17.04 -12.29 -28.40
N SER A 175 17.92 -11.73 -27.56
CA SER A 175 18.05 -12.12 -26.15
C SER A 175 16.77 -11.89 -25.35
N ASP A 176 16.08 -10.76 -25.57
CA ASP A 176 14.77 -10.48 -24.93
C ASP A 176 13.70 -11.49 -25.38
N ALA A 177 13.68 -11.87 -26.66
CA ALA A 177 12.75 -12.88 -27.18
C ALA A 177 13.05 -14.27 -26.58
N VAL A 178 14.32 -14.67 -26.52
CA VAL A 178 14.74 -15.93 -25.88
C VAL A 178 14.34 -15.95 -24.40
N HIS A 179 14.58 -14.86 -23.66
CA HIS A 179 14.18 -14.75 -22.25
C HIS A 179 12.67 -14.94 -22.06
N LYS A 180 11.84 -14.25 -22.86
CA LYS A 180 10.37 -14.38 -22.80
C LYS A 180 9.84 -15.76 -23.18
N ILE A 181 10.46 -16.42 -24.16
CA ILE A 181 10.10 -17.79 -24.54
C ILE A 181 10.38 -18.73 -23.38
N LEU A 182 11.57 -18.59 -22.77
CA LEU A 182 12.00 -19.46 -21.68
C LEU A 182 11.26 -19.20 -20.36
N SER A 183 10.80 -17.97 -20.11
CA SER A 183 10.05 -17.60 -18.90
C SER A 183 8.59 -18.08 -18.91
N ASN A 184 8.06 -18.57 -20.05
CA ASN A 184 6.68 -19.03 -20.19
C ASN A 184 6.60 -20.56 -20.32
N PRO A 185 6.68 -21.34 -19.22
CA PRO A 185 6.56 -22.80 -19.29
C PRO A 185 5.15 -23.22 -19.74
N HIS A 186 5.07 -24.25 -20.59
CA HIS A 186 3.79 -24.81 -21.03
C HIS A 186 3.03 -25.41 -19.83
N PRO A 187 1.71 -25.17 -19.71
CA PRO A 187 0.90 -25.84 -18.68
C PRO A 187 0.90 -27.35 -18.93
N LYS A 188 1.30 -28.14 -17.92
CA LYS A 188 1.08 -29.59 -17.93
C LYS A 188 -0.42 -29.85 -17.75
N ASN A 189 -0.96 -30.82 -18.48
CA ASN A 189 -2.24 -31.44 -18.14
C ASN A 189 -2.15 -31.97 -16.70
N PHE A 190 -3.06 -31.49 -15.85
CA PHE A 190 -3.14 -31.78 -14.43
C PHE A 190 -3.76 -33.17 -14.18
N THR A 191 -3.24 -34.22 -14.81
CA THR A 191 -3.68 -35.60 -14.55
C THR A 191 -2.55 -36.55 -14.89
N GLU A 192 -1.64 -36.78 -13.94
CA GLU A 192 -1.06 -38.09 -13.62
C GLU A 192 0.06 -37.92 -12.58
N ASN A 193 -0.14 -38.58 -11.44
CA ASN A 193 0.78 -38.83 -10.33
C ASN A 193 0.95 -37.74 -9.26
N LEU A 194 -0.13 -37.52 -8.49
CA LEU A 194 -0.01 -37.29 -7.04
C LEU A 194 0.63 -38.55 -6.43
N LEU A 195 1.92 -38.50 -6.04
CA LEU A 195 2.50 -39.31 -4.95
C LEU A 195 4.02 -39.13 -4.73
N THR A 196 4.67 -38.10 -5.29
CA THR A 196 6.04 -37.74 -4.85
C THR A 196 6.14 -36.24 -4.59
N GLN A 197 6.35 -35.87 -3.32
CA GLN A 197 6.64 -34.51 -2.85
C GLN A 197 8.06 -34.09 -3.30
N VAL A 198 8.24 -33.85 -4.59
CA VAL A 198 9.40 -33.14 -5.12
C VAL A 198 8.84 -32.18 -6.15
N ASP A 199 8.88 -30.88 -5.86
CA ASP A 199 8.48 -29.83 -6.80
C ASP A 199 9.18 -30.07 -8.16
N PRO A 200 8.44 -30.37 -9.25
CA PRO A 200 9.08 -30.58 -10.54
C PRO A 200 9.58 -29.23 -11.09
N PRO A 201 10.70 -29.18 -11.81
CA PRO A 201 11.29 -27.92 -12.24
C PRO A 201 10.35 -27.18 -13.20
N LYS A 202 10.16 -25.88 -12.95
CA LYS A 202 9.47 -24.89 -13.81
C LYS A 202 10.19 -24.65 -15.16
N ALA A 203 10.98 -25.62 -15.66
CA ALA A 203 11.84 -25.43 -16.82
C ALA A 203 11.07 -25.68 -18.14
N HIS A 204 11.13 -24.73 -19.06
CA HIS A 204 10.63 -24.88 -20.43
C HIS A 204 11.33 -26.05 -21.15
N TYR A 205 10.64 -26.81 -22.02
CA TYR A 205 11.23 -27.92 -22.80
C TYR A 205 12.43 -27.49 -23.68
N ALA A 206 12.50 -26.20 -23.98
CA ALA A 206 13.55 -25.56 -24.78
C ALA A 206 14.85 -25.31 -24.02
N SER A 207 14.80 -25.37 -22.67
CA SER A 207 15.95 -25.16 -21.78
C SER A 207 17.17 -25.96 -22.21
N LEU A 208 17.01 -27.27 -22.42
CA LEU A 208 18.10 -28.16 -22.80
C LEU A 208 18.72 -27.81 -24.16
N THR A 209 17.93 -27.32 -25.10
CA THR A 209 18.44 -26.94 -26.43
C THR A 209 19.25 -25.66 -26.34
N ALA A 210 18.78 -24.68 -25.57
CA ALA A 210 19.50 -23.44 -25.32
C ALA A 210 20.79 -23.65 -24.50
N THR A 211 20.74 -24.52 -23.49
CA THR A 211 21.92 -24.83 -22.66
C THR A 211 22.99 -25.60 -23.44
N ASN A 212 22.58 -26.53 -24.33
CA ASN A 212 23.51 -27.21 -25.24
C ASN A 212 24.19 -26.22 -26.19
N PHE A 213 23.40 -25.37 -26.85
CA PHE A 213 23.92 -24.37 -27.78
C PHE A 213 24.99 -23.49 -27.13
N ILE A 214 24.72 -22.96 -25.93
CA ILE A 214 25.70 -22.12 -25.22
C ILE A 214 26.98 -22.90 -24.93
N LEU A 215 26.88 -24.14 -24.45
CA LEU A 215 28.05 -24.94 -24.10
C LEU A 215 28.87 -25.32 -25.34
N ASP A 216 28.20 -25.65 -26.45
CA ASP A 216 28.85 -25.96 -27.72
C ASP A 216 29.57 -24.72 -28.26
N GLU A 217 28.97 -23.53 -28.18
CA GLU A 217 29.62 -22.26 -28.57
C GLU A 217 30.80 -21.90 -27.66
N PHE A 218 30.70 -22.14 -26.34
CA PHE A 218 31.84 -21.98 -25.44
C PHE A 218 32.99 -22.96 -25.77
N GLN A 219 32.68 -24.18 -26.19
CA GLN A 219 33.68 -25.17 -26.64
C GLN A 219 34.30 -24.76 -27.98
N ASN A 220 33.50 -24.34 -28.96
CA ASN A 220 33.96 -23.81 -30.24
C ASN A 220 34.93 -22.64 -30.04
N TYR A 221 34.60 -21.72 -29.12
CA TYR A 221 35.49 -20.64 -28.74
C TYR A 221 36.83 -21.13 -28.16
N LYS A 222 36.79 -22.14 -27.28
CA LYS A 222 38.01 -22.74 -26.69
C LYS A 222 38.89 -23.38 -27.77
N ASP A 223 38.29 -24.10 -28.70
CA ASP A 223 38.99 -24.76 -29.82
C ASP A 223 39.58 -23.72 -30.81
N LEU A 224 38.84 -22.65 -31.09
CA LEU A 224 39.32 -21.50 -31.87
C LEU A 224 40.50 -20.80 -31.18
N LYS A 225 40.42 -20.59 -29.87
CA LYS A 225 41.53 -19.98 -29.10
C LYS A 225 42.76 -20.90 -29.05
N ALA A 226 42.57 -22.21 -28.88
CA ALA A 226 43.64 -23.21 -28.85
C ALA A 226 44.33 -23.37 -30.22
N SER A 227 43.57 -23.30 -31.32
CA SER A 227 44.10 -23.34 -32.68
C SER A 227 44.87 -22.06 -33.04
N ILE A 228 44.43 -20.88 -32.56
CA ILE A 228 45.17 -19.62 -32.73
C ILE A 228 46.48 -19.61 -31.91
N THR A 229 46.48 -20.11 -30.67
CA THR A 229 47.72 -20.19 -29.86
C THR A 229 48.72 -21.21 -30.41
N ASN A 230 48.26 -22.30 -31.03
CA ASN A 230 49.14 -23.29 -31.67
C ASN A 230 49.71 -22.79 -33.01
N ASN A 231 48.95 -22.03 -33.80
CA ASN A 231 49.41 -21.49 -35.09
C ASN A 231 50.33 -20.25 -34.95
N ASN A 232 50.31 -19.56 -33.80
CA ASN A 232 51.18 -18.41 -33.54
C ASN A 232 52.68 -18.76 -33.38
N LYS A 233 53.08 -20.04 -33.46
CA LYS A 233 54.50 -20.42 -33.61
C LYS A 233 55.00 -20.37 -35.06
N GLN A 234 54.15 -20.14 -36.07
CA GLN A 234 54.59 -20.16 -37.47
C GLN A 234 54.28 -18.92 -38.32
N ASN A 235 53.55 -17.91 -37.86
CA ASN A 235 53.33 -16.69 -38.67
C ASN A 235 53.27 -15.42 -37.81
N ILE A 236 54.44 -14.91 -37.43
CA ILE A 236 54.63 -13.51 -37.01
C ILE A 236 54.84 -12.71 -38.30
N ASN A 237 53.79 -12.07 -38.84
CA ASN A 237 53.88 -10.83 -39.67
C ASN A 237 52.56 -10.47 -40.37
N ASN A 238 51.43 -10.37 -39.65
CA ASN A 238 50.37 -9.44 -40.06
C ASN A 238 49.59 -8.98 -38.83
N GLY A 239 49.75 -7.71 -38.49
CA GLY A 239 49.22 -7.11 -37.29
C GLY A 239 47.71 -6.82 -37.34
N ASN A 240 47.11 -6.90 -36.15
CA ASN A 240 45.94 -6.15 -35.68
C ASN A 240 44.61 -6.32 -36.43
N SER A 241 43.82 -7.35 -36.05
CA SER A 241 42.34 -7.30 -36.04
C SER A 241 41.66 -8.53 -35.40
N THR A 242 42.33 -9.68 -35.29
CA THR A 242 41.69 -10.94 -34.91
C THR A 242 41.49 -11.12 -33.39
N THR A 243 42.33 -10.52 -32.55
CA THR A 243 42.23 -10.68 -31.08
C THR A 243 41.11 -9.86 -30.45
N THR A 244 40.70 -8.73 -31.03
CA THR A 244 39.62 -7.88 -30.51
C THR A 244 38.24 -8.44 -30.79
N ASN A 245 38.04 -9.08 -31.95
CA ASN A 245 36.75 -9.67 -32.33
C ASN A 245 36.38 -10.86 -31.43
N ASN A 246 37.37 -11.64 -31.00
CA ASN A 246 37.14 -12.80 -30.13
C ASN A 246 36.73 -12.40 -28.70
N ALA A 247 37.16 -11.24 -28.20
CA ALA A 247 36.73 -10.75 -26.89
C ALA A 247 35.28 -10.22 -26.92
N THR A 248 34.88 -9.57 -28.01
CA THR A 248 33.51 -9.08 -28.19
C THR A 248 32.50 -10.21 -28.34
N GLU A 249 32.84 -11.28 -29.07
CA GLU A 249 32.00 -12.48 -29.19
C GLU A 249 31.79 -13.16 -27.83
N LEU A 250 32.84 -13.27 -27.01
CA LEU A 250 32.72 -13.83 -25.67
C LEU A 250 31.85 -12.96 -24.73
N ILE A 251 31.90 -11.63 -24.87
CA ILE A 251 30.98 -10.73 -24.16
C ILE A 251 29.54 -10.99 -24.59
N HIS A 252 29.28 -11.14 -25.89
CA HIS A 252 27.93 -11.43 -26.41
C HIS A 252 27.42 -12.78 -25.88
N LEU A 253 28.28 -13.79 -25.84
CA LEU A 253 27.96 -15.12 -25.32
C LEU A 253 27.64 -15.08 -23.82
N LEU A 254 28.39 -14.32 -23.01
CA LEU A 254 28.11 -14.13 -21.59
C LEU A 254 26.80 -13.35 -21.35
N GLN A 255 26.51 -12.33 -22.16
CA GLN A 255 25.24 -11.60 -22.10
C GLN A 255 24.05 -12.49 -22.43
N LEU A 256 24.17 -13.32 -23.47
CA LEU A 256 23.15 -14.31 -23.83
C LEU A 256 22.97 -15.35 -22.73
N THR A 257 24.06 -15.82 -22.14
CA THR A 257 24.03 -16.75 -21.00
C THR A 257 23.29 -16.14 -19.81
N SER A 258 23.58 -14.88 -19.48
CA SER A 258 22.87 -14.14 -18.42
C SER A 258 21.36 -14.04 -18.70
N SER A 259 20.95 -13.76 -19.96
CA SER A 259 19.52 -13.70 -20.33
C SER A 259 18.78 -15.04 -20.16
N ILE A 260 19.48 -16.16 -20.33
CA ILE A 260 18.93 -17.51 -20.18
C ILE A 260 18.89 -17.94 -18.71
N THR A 261 19.93 -17.65 -17.93
CA THR A 261 19.96 -18.00 -16.49
C THR A 261 18.93 -17.19 -15.71
N THR A 262 18.79 -15.91 -16.00
CA THR A 262 17.75 -15.04 -15.41
C THR A 262 16.32 -15.48 -15.72
N ALA A 263 16.08 -16.24 -16.79
CA ALA A 263 14.78 -16.83 -17.09
C ALA A 263 14.47 -18.09 -16.25
N ASN A 264 15.36 -18.49 -15.32
CA ASN A 264 15.29 -19.74 -14.55
C ASN A 264 15.17 -21.00 -15.42
N ALA A 265 15.70 -20.95 -16.65
CA ALA A 265 15.56 -22.00 -17.63
C ALA A 265 16.87 -22.78 -17.87
N TRP A 266 17.85 -22.67 -16.97
CA TRP A 266 19.08 -23.44 -17.08
C TRP A 266 18.88 -24.88 -16.59
N SER A 267 19.35 -25.87 -17.36
CA SER A 267 19.23 -27.28 -17.00
C SER A 267 20.20 -27.66 -15.87
N VAL A 268 19.68 -28.21 -14.77
CA VAL A 268 20.45 -28.59 -13.56
C VAL A 268 21.63 -29.52 -13.90
N SER A 269 21.45 -30.48 -14.80
CA SER A 269 22.50 -31.43 -15.22
C SER A 269 23.70 -30.79 -15.93
N LYS A 270 23.55 -29.57 -16.46
CA LYS A 270 24.60 -28.86 -17.20
C LYS A 270 25.14 -27.63 -16.47
N THR A 271 24.84 -27.49 -15.18
CA THR A 271 25.34 -26.41 -14.32
C THR A 271 26.85 -26.53 -14.08
N GLN A 272 27.35 -27.72 -13.73
CA GLN A 272 28.76 -27.97 -13.44
C GLN A 272 29.72 -27.62 -14.59
N PRO A 273 29.46 -28.05 -15.85
CA PRO A 273 30.28 -27.64 -17.00
C PRO A 273 30.34 -26.12 -17.19
N LEU A 274 29.21 -25.41 -17.01
CA LEU A 274 29.16 -23.96 -17.17
C LEU A 274 29.94 -23.26 -16.04
N CYS A 275 29.79 -23.70 -14.79
CA CYS A 275 30.54 -23.12 -13.67
C CYS A 275 32.06 -23.24 -13.89
N ASN A 276 32.55 -24.39 -14.38
CA ASN A 276 33.97 -24.56 -14.70
C ASN A 276 34.44 -23.59 -15.80
N ILE A 277 33.64 -23.42 -16.85
CA ILE A 277 33.95 -22.45 -17.93
C ILE A 277 33.96 -21.02 -17.40
N LEU A 278 32.98 -20.63 -16.58
CA LEU A 278 32.90 -19.29 -15.99
C LEU A 278 34.06 -19.01 -15.03
N LEU A 279 34.50 -20.00 -14.25
CA LEU A 279 35.67 -19.88 -13.38
C LEU A 279 36.98 -19.74 -14.16
N GLU A 280 37.12 -20.42 -15.30
CA GLU A 280 38.25 -20.20 -16.21
C GLU A 280 38.22 -18.81 -16.83
N ILE A 281 37.04 -18.31 -17.22
CA ILE A 281 36.88 -16.95 -17.75
C ILE A 281 37.21 -15.92 -16.66
N ALA A 282 36.81 -16.18 -15.42
CA ALA A 282 37.10 -15.34 -14.26
C ALA A 282 38.60 -15.25 -13.91
N ARG A 283 39.46 -16.12 -14.46
CA ARG A 283 40.93 -16.05 -14.34
C ARG A 283 41.59 -15.12 -15.37
N ASN A 284 40.84 -14.61 -16.35
CA ASN A 284 41.37 -13.67 -17.35
C ASN A 284 41.63 -12.27 -16.74
N SER A 285 42.47 -11.48 -17.39
CA SER A 285 42.87 -10.14 -16.94
C SER A 285 41.82 -9.04 -17.17
N ASP A 286 40.79 -9.29 -17.97
CA ASP A 286 39.77 -8.28 -18.29
C ASP A 286 38.71 -8.18 -17.19
N LYS A 287 38.69 -7.05 -16.48
CA LYS A 287 37.80 -6.78 -15.34
C LYS A 287 36.31 -6.90 -15.71
N TYR A 288 35.92 -6.56 -16.94
CA TYR A 288 34.52 -6.65 -17.35
C TYR A 288 34.07 -8.10 -17.56
N LEU A 289 34.93 -8.94 -18.13
CA LEU A 289 34.68 -10.37 -18.28
C LEU A 289 34.55 -11.08 -16.94
N VAL A 290 35.43 -10.75 -15.99
CA VAL A 290 35.39 -11.31 -14.64
C VAL A 290 34.11 -10.88 -13.91
N SER A 291 33.74 -9.60 -13.99
CA SER A 291 32.50 -9.10 -13.34
C SER A 291 31.24 -9.74 -13.93
N THR A 292 31.17 -9.88 -15.26
CA THR A 292 30.02 -10.50 -15.93
C THR A 292 29.94 -12.00 -15.67
N SER A 293 31.07 -12.72 -15.67
CA SER A 293 31.09 -14.14 -15.30
C SER A 293 30.66 -14.37 -13.85
N LEU A 294 31.09 -13.51 -12.92
CA LEU A 294 30.65 -13.53 -11.53
C LEU A 294 29.14 -13.30 -11.41
N ASN A 295 28.58 -12.30 -12.10
CA ASN A 295 27.13 -12.07 -12.10
C ASN A 295 26.33 -13.23 -12.72
N VAL A 296 26.88 -13.97 -13.69
CA VAL A 296 26.22 -15.19 -14.18
C VAL A 296 26.23 -16.27 -13.10
N LEU A 297 27.35 -16.44 -12.38
CA LEU A 297 27.44 -17.37 -11.24
C LEU A 297 26.41 -17.05 -10.14
N THR A 298 26.15 -15.77 -9.81
CA THR A 298 25.09 -15.41 -8.84
C THR A 298 23.74 -15.98 -9.26
N THR A 299 23.38 -15.82 -10.54
CA THR A 299 22.09 -16.31 -11.07
C THR A 299 22.03 -17.83 -11.13
N LEU A 300 23.16 -18.50 -11.37
CA LEU A 300 23.21 -19.96 -11.40
C LEU A 300 23.01 -20.58 -10.01
N PHE A 301 23.61 -19.99 -8.97
CA PHE A 301 23.42 -20.47 -7.60
C PHE A 301 21.95 -20.39 -7.17
N GLN A 302 21.19 -19.38 -7.61
CA GLN A 302 19.76 -19.30 -7.33
C GLN A 302 18.91 -20.40 -7.99
N ILE A 303 19.40 -21.01 -9.08
CA ILE A 303 18.71 -22.08 -9.82
C ILE A 303 18.97 -23.46 -9.20
N GLN A 304 20.09 -23.64 -8.47
CA GLN A 304 20.47 -24.92 -7.87
C GLN A 304 19.69 -25.19 -6.57
N SER A 305 18.95 -26.30 -6.54
CA SER A 305 18.18 -26.76 -5.36
C SER A 305 18.37 -28.25 -5.02
N SER A 306 19.28 -28.97 -5.69
CA SER A 306 19.53 -30.40 -5.44
C SER A 306 20.57 -30.65 -4.35
N LYS A 307 20.24 -31.53 -3.38
CA LYS A 307 21.11 -31.95 -2.28
C LYS A 307 22.45 -32.58 -2.72
N ASN A 308 22.51 -33.16 -3.93
CA ASN A 308 23.71 -33.82 -4.45
C ASN A 308 24.83 -32.84 -4.86
N ASP A 309 24.59 -31.52 -4.88
CA ASP A 309 25.53 -30.51 -5.35
C ASP A 309 26.38 -29.87 -4.21
N SER A 310 26.20 -30.29 -2.95
CA SER A 310 26.83 -29.65 -1.79
C SER A 310 28.38 -29.65 -1.86
N GLN A 311 29.01 -30.79 -2.13
CA GLN A 311 30.48 -30.88 -2.25
C GLN A 311 31.04 -30.10 -3.44
N PHE A 312 30.29 -30.04 -4.54
CA PHE A 312 30.67 -29.28 -5.72
C PHE A 312 30.62 -27.77 -5.46
N LEU A 313 29.55 -27.30 -4.80
CA LEU A 313 29.41 -25.91 -4.37
C LEU A 313 30.50 -25.51 -3.38
N GLU A 314 30.84 -26.36 -2.42
CA GLU A 314 31.93 -26.11 -1.46
C GLU A 314 33.27 -25.89 -2.19
N ASN A 315 33.59 -26.74 -3.18
CA ASN A 315 34.80 -26.61 -3.98
C ASN A 315 34.81 -25.33 -4.84
N ILE A 316 33.68 -24.98 -5.45
CA ILE A 316 33.55 -23.71 -6.20
C ILE A 316 33.76 -22.52 -5.27
N LEU A 317 33.13 -22.51 -4.11
CA LEU A 317 33.26 -21.41 -3.15
C LEU A 317 34.70 -21.22 -2.71
N LYS A 318 35.43 -22.30 -2.43
CA LYS A 318 36.87 -22.25 -2.14
C LYS A 318 37.67 -21.63 -3.29
N ILE A 319 37.40 -22.04 -4.53
CA ILE A 319 38.06 -21.46 -5.72
C ILE A 319 37.76 -19.96 -5.86
N ILE A 320 36.52 -19.54 -5.64
CA ILE A 320 36.14 -18.12 -5.73
C ILE A 320 36.79 -17.31 -4.61
N ILE A 321 36.90 -17.87 -3.40
CA ILE A 321 37.61 -17.26 -2.27
C ILE A 321 39.10 -17.05 -2.62
N ASP A 322 39.73 -18.02 -3.30
CA ASP A 322 41.12 -17.92 -3.75
C ASP A 322 41.30 -16.85 -4.85
N LEU A 323 40.27 -16.59 -5.67
CA LEU A 323 40.22 -15.53 -6.69
C LEU A 323 39.97 -14.13 -6.10
N LYS A 324 40.42 -13.86 -4.88
CA LYS A 324 40.17 -12.58 -4.20
C LYS A 324 40.80 -11.39 -4.97
N PRO A 325 40.06 -10.28 -5.15
CA PRO A 325 40.58 -9.09 -5.80
C PRO A 325 41.58 -8.34 -4.91
N SER A 326 42.41 -7.48 -5.51
CA SER A 326 43.29 -6.60 -4.73
C SER A 326 42.49 -5.65 -3.82
N LEU A 327 43.06 -5.24 -2.68
CA LEU A 327 42.41 -4.39 -1.68
C LEU A 327 41.95 -3.01 -2.18
N ASN A 328 42.36 -2.60 -3.39
CA ASN A 328 42.04 -1.31 -4.00
C ASN A 328 41.19 -1.41 -5.27
N ASP A 329 40.69 -2.61 -5.65
CA ASP A 329 39.87 -2.77 -6.85
C ASP A 329 38.38 -2.50 -6.57
N THR A 330 37.92 -1.29 -6.87
CA THR A 330 36.53 -0.87 -6.66
C THR A 330 35.52 -1.57 -7.57
N HIS A 331 35.94 -2.01 -8.76
CA HIS A 331 35.03 -2.59 -9.75
C HIS A 331 34.78 -4.07 -9.54
N LEU A 332 35.81 -4.83 -9.13
CA LEU A 332 35.69 -6.28 -8.92
C LEU A 332 35.18 -6.65 -7.53
N THR A 333 35.53 -5.88 -6.49
CA THR A 333 35.19 -6.23 -5.09
C THR A 333 33.69 -6.39 -4.89
N GLY A 334 32.87 -5.48 -5.40
CA GLY A 334 31.40 -5.58 -5.25
C GLY A 334 30.82 -6.83 -5.90
N ALA A 335 31.24 -7.16 -7.13
CA ALA A 335 30.78 -8.36 -7.83
C ALA A 335 31.27 -9.66 -7.16
N TRP A 336 32.51 -9.67 -6.68
CA TRP A 336 33.11 -10.81 -5.99
C TRP A 336 32.43 -11.09 -4.64
N VAL A 337 32.20 -10.06 -3.82
CA VAL A 337 31.46 -10.19 -2.55
C VAL A 337 30.06 -10.74 -2.81
N LYS A 338 29.36 -10.20 -3.81
CA LYS A 338 27.99 -10.64 -4.13
C LYS A 338 27.91 -12.12 -4.48
N VAL A 339 28.82 -12.62 -5.34
CA VAL A 339 28.88 -14.04 -5.69
C VAL A 339 29.10 -14.93 -4.48
N LEU A 340 29.98 -14.52 -3.57
CA LEU A 340 30.24 -15.29 -2.36
C LEU A 340 29.04 -15.28 -1.41
N VAL A 341 28.37 -14.14 -1.22
CA VAL A 341 27.15 -14.07 -0.40
C VAL A 341 26.05 -14.96 -0.97
N ASP A 342 25.75 -14.85 -2.27
CA ASP A 342 24.71 -15.65 -2.93
C ASP A 342 25.07 -17.15 -2.89
N GLY A 343 26.34 -17.49 -3.12
CA GLY A 343 26.83 -18.87 -3.06
C GLY A 343 26.80 -19.47 -1.65
N ILE A 344 27.17 -18.71 -0.62
CA ILE A 344 27.09 -19.18 0.78
C ILE A 344 25.63 -19.31 1.23
N SER A 345 24.75 -18.39 0.81
CA SER A 345 23.31 -18.45 1.14
C SER A 345 22.55 -19.60 0.47
N THR A 346 23.07 -20.10 -0.65
CA THR A 346 22.53 -21.29 -1.32
C THR A 346 23.13 -22.55 -0.71
N TYR A 347 24.42 -22.52 -0.34
CA TYR A 347 25.07 -23.57 0.42
C TYR A 347 24.39 -23.80 1.78
N SER A 348 24.01 -22.75 2.52
CA SER A 348 23.35 -22.87 3.83
C SER A 348 22.02 -23.62 3.79
N LYS A 349 21.33 -23.64 2.63
CA LYS A 349 20.07 -24.39 2.44
C LYS A 349 20.28 -25.86 2.12
N LEU A 350 21.48 -26.25 1.70
CA LEU A 350 21.76 -27.56 1.08
C LEU A 350 22.67 -28.47 1.92
N SER A 351 23.55 -27.91 2.75
CA SER A 351 24.70 -28.61 3.35
C SER A 351 24.65 -28.80 4.87
N ASP A 352 25.58 -29.63 5.39
CA ASP A 352 25.82 -29.83 6.82
C ASP A 352 26.24 -28.53 7.55
N PRO A 353 25.70 -28.26 8.75
CA PRO A 353 25.90 -26.97 9.42
C PRO A 353 27.35 -26.69 9.87
N LEU A 354 28.14 -27.73 10.16
CA LEU A 354 29.52 -27.58 10.64
C LEU A 354 30.47 -26.97 9.58
N ASN A 355 30.37 -27.44 8.34
CA ASN A 355 31.21 -26.93 7.24
C ASN A 355 30.80 -25.51 6.85
N LEU A 356 29.52 -25.18 6.98
CA LEU A 356 29.00 -23.83 6.78
C LEU A 356 29.66 -22.84 7.75
N ILE A 357 29.72 -23.15 9.05
CA ILE A 357 30.32 -22.28 10.07
C ILE A 357 31.79 -22.00 9.75
N LYS A 358 32.58 -23.04 9.40
CA LYS A 358 33.99 -22.89 9.04
C LYS A 358 34.19 -22.03 7.80
N LEU A 359 33.34 -22.19 6.79
CA LEU A 359 33.39 -21.40 5.56
C LEU A 359 33.06 -19.93 5.84
N ILE A 360 32.01 -19.67 6.62
CA ILE A 360 31.62 -18.32 7.05
C ILE A 360 32.76 -17.66 7.85
N ALA A 361 33.37 -18.37 8.80
CA ALA A 361 34.48 -17.85 9.60
C ALA A 361 35.67 -17.41 8.74
N ASN A 362 36.05 -18.24 7.76
CA ASN A 362 37.10 -17.89 6.80
C ASN A 362 36.73 -16.68 5.94
N PHE A 363 35.49 -16.60 5.48
CA PHE A 363 35.04 -15.48 4.67
C PHE A 363 35.03 -14.15 5.45
N ILE A 364 34.49 -14.14 6.67
CA ILE A 364 34.49 -12.95 7.55
C ILE A 364 35.93 -12.51 7.85
N LYS A 365 36.85 -13.46 8.08
CA LYS A 365 38.28 -13.17 8.27
C LYS A 365 38.92 -12.50 7.06
N ILE A 366 38.50 -12.85 5.85
CA ILE A 366 39.01 -12.24 4.62
C ILE A 366 38.44 -10.84 4.46
N LEU A 367 37.13 -10.67 4.61
CA LEU A 367 36.46 -9.38 4.47
C LEU A 367 36.86 -8.35 5.52
N SER A 368 37.18 -8.78 6.75
CA SER A 368 37.67 -7.86 7.78
C SER A 368 38.94 -7.11 7.34
N ASN A 369 39.78 -7.71 6.49
CA ASN A 369 40.93 -7.02 5.91
C ASN A 369 40.53 -5.92 4.91
N TYR A 370 39.44 -6.08 4.17
CA TYR A 370 38.94 -5.07 3.23
C TYR A 370 38.31 -3.87 3.95
N LEU A 371 37.89 -4.02 5.22
CA LEU A 371 37.42 -2.90 6.04
C LEU A 371 38.55 -1.90 6.38
N ASN A 372 39.82 -2.33 6.37
CA ASN A 372 40.96 -1.43 6.53
C ASN A 372 41.18 -0.50 5.32
N SER A 373 40.52 -0.76 4.18
CA SER A 373 40.64 0.11 3.00
C SER A 373 40.03 1.48 3.29
N GLN A 374 40.68 2.55 2.86
CA GLN A 374 40.17 3.93 2.99
C GLN A 374 39.12 4.28 1.93
N LEU A 375 38.84 3.39 0.98
CA LEU A 375 37.91 3.62 -0.12
C LEU A 375 36.47 3.22 0.26
N PRO A 376 35.50 4.15 0.26
CA PRO A 376 34.10 3.87 0.60
C PRO A 376 33.46 2.71 -0.14
N ALA A 377 33.68 2.61 -1.45
CA ALA A 377 33.11 1.53 -2.25
C ALA A 377 33.53 0.12 -1.78
N ILE A 378 34.71 0.00 -1.17
CA ILE A 378 35.31 -1.28 -0.79
C ILE A 378 34.82 -1.69 0.61
N TYR A 379 35.00 -0.84 1.63
CA TYR A 379 34.59 -1.20 2.98
C TYR A 379 33.06 -1.28 3.12
N ILE A 380 32.27 -0.48 2.38
CA ILE A 380 30.80 -0.60 2.37
C ILE A 380 30.36 -1.91 1.71
N SER A 381 31.02 -2.33 0.62
CA SER A 381 30.71 -3.62 -0.01
C SER A 381 31.07 -4.79 0.90
N ALA A 382 32.22 -4.71 1.59
CA ALA A 382 32.64 -5.72 2.54
C ALA A 382 31.70 -5.82 3.75
N SER A 383 31.30 -4.69 4.35
CA SER A 383 30.38 -4.69 5.48
C SER A 383 29.00 -5.24 5.10
N ASN A 384 28.44 -4.80 3.96
CA ASN A 384 27.18 -5.33 3.44
C ASN A 384 27.26 -6.84 3.17
N GLY A 385 28.40 -7.34 2.70
CA GLY A 385 28.64 -8.77 2.51
C GLY A 385 28.63 -9.56 3.82
N ILE A 386 29.29 -9.05 4.87
CA ILE A 386 29.27 -9.66 6.21
C ILE A 386 27.84 -9.67 6.77
N ILE A 387 27.14 -8.52 6.71
CA ILE A 387 25.76 -8.38 7.21
C ILE A 387 24.82 -9.35 6.49
N ALA A 388 24.88 -9.44 5.17
CA ALA A 388 24.01 -10.32 4.38
C ALA A 388 24.21 -11.80 4.71
N ILE A 389 25.43 -12.23 5.04
CA ILE A 389 25.69 -13.61 5.46
C ILE A 389 25.16 -13.85 6.86
N LEU A 390 25.41 -12.93 7.80
CA LEU A 390 24.91 -13.06 9.16
C LEU A 390 23.38 -13.10 9.21
N SER A 391 22.69 -12.33 8.36
CA SER A 391 21.22 -12.29 8.31
C SER A 391 20.58 -13.46 7.56
N ASN A 392 21.20 -13.93 6.47
CA ASN A 392 20.55 -14.88 5.56
C ASN A 392 21.05 -16.32 5.72
N CYS A 393 22.25 -16.53 6.28
CA CYS A 393 22.89 -17.85 6.32
C CYS A 393 22.82 -18.51 7.71
N LEU A 394 22.65 -17.73 8.79
CA LEU A 394 22.45 -18.27 10.13
C LEU A 394 20.97 -18.66 10.29
N THR A 395 20.67 -19.95 10.22
CA THR A 395 19.33 -20.48 10.49
C THR A 395 19.08 -20.57 12.00
N GLU A 396 17.84 -20.37 12.44
CA GLU A 396 17.48 -20.45 13.87
C GLU A 396 17.77 -21.83 14.48
N ASP A 397 17.77 -22.89 13.66
CA ASP A 397 18.08 -24.26 14.07
C ASP A 397 19.51 -24.43 14.62
N LEU A 398 20.47 -23.62 14.14
CA LEU A 398 21.86 -23.64 14.61
C LEU A 398 22.03 -23.10 16.04
N LEU A 399 21.03 -22.35 16.53
CA LEU A 399 21.09 -21.63 17.79
C LEU A 399 20.36 -22.38 18.92
N LEU A 400 19.77 -23.54 18.63
CA LEU A 400 19.08 -24.37 19.62
C LEU A 400 20.06 -25.00 20.62
N LEU A 401 19.63 -25.16 21.87
CA LEU A 401 20.41 -25.91 22.86
C LEU A 401 20.46 -27.40 22.49
N PRO A 402 21.56 -28.12 22.82
CA PRO A 402 21.73 -29.51 22.40
C PRO A 402 20.70 -30.43 23.05
N SER A 403 20.24 -31.43 22.28
CA SER A 403 19.44 -32.53 22.80
C SER A 403 20.34 -33.46 23.59
N LYS A 404 19.94 -33.86 24.82
CA LYS A 404 20.77 -34.67 25.73
C LYS A 404 21.20 -36.03 25.14
N ASN A 405 20.57 -36.48 24.06
CA ASN A 405 20.79 -37.80 23.46
C ASN A 405 21.55 -37.77 22.12
N ASP A 406 21.81 -36.60 21.52
CA ASP A 406 22.44 -36.48 20.20
C ASP A 406 23.84 -35.88 20.29
N LEU A 407 24.88 -36.72 20.18
CA LEU A 407 26.29 -36.29 20.20
C LEU A 407 26.60 -35.24 19.12
N ASP A 408 26.00 -35.36 17.94
CA ASP A 408 26.19 -34.42 16.83
C ASP A 408 25.65 -33.02 17.17
N SER A 409 24.56 -32.93 17.95
CA SER A 409 24.00 -31.65 18.39
C SER A 409 24.90 -30.92 19.38
N ILE A 410 25.60 -31.67 20.24
CA ILE A 410 26.56 -31.14 21.21
C ILE A 410 27.77 -30.56 20.46
N GLN A 411 28.30 -31.30 19.48
CA GLN A 411 29.44 -30.84 18.68
C GLN A 411 29.12 -29.59 17.84
N ILE A 412 27.90 -29.50 17.27
CA ILE A 412 27.43 -28.30 16.58
C ILE A 412 27.35 -27.13 17.56
N TYR A 413 26.78 -27.36 18.74
CA TYR A 413 26.64 -26.32 19.76
C TYR A 413 28.00 -25.74 20.19
N GLU A 414 28.99 -26.58 20.49
CA GLU A 414 30.35 -26.17 20.88
C GLU A 414 31.06 -25.38 19.77
N GLN A 415 30.96 -25.83 18.51
CA GLN A 415 31.58 -25.10 17.40
C GLN A 415 30.92 -23.75 17.12
N VAL A 416 29.61 -23.62 17.39
CA VAL A 416 28.93 -22.32 17.32
C VAL A 416 29.41 -21.40 18.44
N ASP A 417 29.63 -21.90 19.65
CA ASP A 417 30.18 -21.09 20.76
C ASP A 417 31.61 -20.62 20.44
N ASP A 418 32.49 -21.52 19.98
CA ASP A 418 33.85 -21.15 19.53
C ASP A 418 33.80 -20.06 18.42
N PHE A 419 32.83 -20.16 17.52
CA PHE A 419 32.62 -19.19 16.46
C PHE A 419 32.12 -17.83 16.99
N ILE A 420 31.19 -17.82 17.96
CA ILE A 420 30.71 -16.60 18.63
C ILE A 420 31.87 -15.91 19.36
N SER A 421 32.67 -16.66 20.11
CA SER A 421 33.86 -16.14 20.80
C SER A 421 34.86 -15.53 19.80
N TYR A 422 35.14 -16.22 18.69
CA TYR A 422 35.98 -15.67 17.60
C TYR A 422 35.43 -14.36 17.02
N LEU A 423 34.11 -14.28 16.80
CA LEU A 423 33.47 -13.07 16.29
C LEU A 423 33.49 -11.93 17.32
N SER A 424 33.38 -12.22 18.61
CA SER A 424 33.51 -11.21 19.67
C SER A 424 34.92 -10.63 19.71
N ASP A 425 35.96 -11.46 19.62
CA ASP A 425 37.34 -11.00 19.52
C ASP A 425 37.59 -10.17 18.25
N LEU A 426 37.04 -10.60 17.12
CA LEU A 426 37.11 -9.84 15.87
C LEU A 426 36.41 -8.48 16.03
N LEU A 427 35.24 -8.44 16.66
CA LEU A 427 34.48 -7.20 16.88
C LEU A 427 35.22 -6.25 17.83
N ASN A 428 35.82 -6.74 18.92
CA ASN A 428 36.67 -5.92 19.79
C ASN A 428 37.83 -5.27 19.01
N ASN A 429 38.41 -6.00 18.06
CA ASN A 429 39.44 -5.45 17.17
C ASN A 429 38.87 -4.41 16.18
N LEU A 430 37.67 -4.64 15.63
CA LEU A 430 36.99 -3.70 14.72
C LEU A 430 36.54 -2.42 15.43
N LEU A 431 36.24 -2.46 16.73
CA LEU A 431 35.92 -1.28 17.54
C LEU A 431 37.16 -0.48 17.97
N SER A 432 38.36 -0.86 17.52
CA SER A 432 39.58 -0.09 17.76
C SER A 432 39.67 1.17 16.90
N VAL A 433 40.53 2.11 17.31
CA VAL A 433 40.77 3.39 16.60
C VAL A 433 41.17 3.20 15.13
N LYS A 434 41.72 2.04 14.76
CA LYS A 434 42.14 1.70 13.39
C LYS A 434 41.00 1.78 12.37
N TYR A 435 39.76 1.54 12.81
CA TYR A 435 38.58 1.45 11.94
C TYR A 435 37.64 2.65 12.08
N ASN A 436 38.14 3.78 12.61
CA ASN A 436 37.29 4.95 12.87
C ASN A 436 36.66 5.54 11.59
N HIS A 437 37.28 5.34 10.42
CA HIS A 437 36.73 5.76 9.13
C HIS A 437 35.50 4.96 8.69
N CYS A 438 35.31 3.75 9.23
CA CYS A 438 34.17 2.87 8.94
C CYS A 438 33.36 2.52 10.21
N THR A 439 33.37 3.38 11.23
CA THR A 439 32.64 3.18 12.50
C THR A 439 31.17 2.88 12.26
N LYS A 440 30.53 3.58 11.31
CA LYS A 440 29.13 3.35 10.95
C LYS A 440 28.89 1.92 10.49
N GLU A 441 29.70 1.42 9.57
CA GLU A 441 29.58 0.08 9.02
C GLU A 441 29.89 -0.99 10.07
N VAL A 442 30.85 -0.74 10.97
CA VAL A 442 31.16 -1.65 12.08
C VAL A 442 29.98 -1.76 13.07
N LEU A 443 29.32 -0.64 13.40
CA LEU A 443 28.13 -0.65 14.24
C LEU A 443 26.97 -1.42 13.59
N GLN A 444 26.81 -1.32 12.27
CA GLN A 444 25.81 -2.12 11.53
C GLN A 444 26.14 -3.61 11.53
N ILE A 445 27.42 -4.00 11.43
CA ILE A 445 27.85 -5.39 11.60
C ILE A 445 27.52 -5.89 13.01
N PHE A 446 27.78 -5.07 14.04
CA PHE A 446 27.46 -5.44 15.42
C PHE A 446 25.95 -5.64 15.62
N GLN A 447 25.13 -4.76 15.06
CA GLN A 447 23.69 -4.92 15.07
C GLN A 447 23.26 -6.24 14.42
N ALA A 448 23.84 -6.58 13.26
CA ALA A 448 23.56 -7.83 12.56
C ALA A 448 23.98 -9.06 13.41
N LEU A 449 25.13 -9.02 14.09
CA LEU A 449 25.59 -10.08 14.99
C LEU A 449 24.61 -10.31 16.15
N LEU A 450 24.15 -9.25 16.81
CA LEU A 450 23.17 -9.35 17.91
C LEU A 450 21.84 -9.94 17.42
N SER A 451 21.34 -9.50 16.26
CA SER A 451 20.11 -10.04 15.68
C SER A 451 20.25 -11.48 15.16
N GLY A 452 21.46 -11.85 14.71
CA GLY A 452 21.75 -13.17 14.16
C GLY A 452 21.88 -14.24 15.24
N PHE A 453 22.64 -13.97 16.32
CA PHE A 453 22.85 -14.92 17.41
C PHE A 453 21.86 -14.80 18.56
N LYS A 454 21.11 -13.70 18.62
CA LYS A 454 20.05 -13.45 19.61
C LYS A 454 20.57 -13.68 21.04
N PHE A 455 19.96 -14.56 21.82
CA PHE A 455 20.39 -14.83 23.21
C PHE A 455 21.77 -15.48 23.34
N ARG A 456 22.27 -16.23 22.33
CA ARG A 456 23.60 -16.87 22.40
C ARG A 456 24.75 -15.86 22.39
N SER A 457 24.45 -14.62 22.06
CA SER A 457 25.33 -13.47 22.17
C SER A 457 25.84 -13.21 23.61
N ASN A 458 25.15 -13.70 24.63
CA ASN A 458 25.51 -13.55 26.03
C ASN A 458 26.35 -14.77 26.50
N PRO A 459 27.57 -14.60 27.05
CA PRO A 459 28.20 -13.36 27.53
C PRO A 459 29.23 -12.71 26.58
N ASP A 460 29.54 -13.32 25.44
CA ASP A 460 30.70 -12.92 24.63
C ASP A 460 30.60 -11.49 24.09
N PHE A 461 29.43 -11.02 23.66
CA PHE A 461 29.27 -9.68 23.09
C PHE A 461 29.06 -8.56 24.13
N LEU A 462 29.11 -8.89 25.43
CA LEU A 462 28.93 -7.92 26.52
C LEU A 462 30.07 -6.88 26.58
N ASN A 463 31.31 -7.30 26.31
CA ASN A 463 32.47 -6.41 26.25
C ASN A 463 32.38 -5.40 25.10
N PRO A 464 32.15 -5.82 23.83
CA PRO A 464 31.84 -4.90 22.74
C PRO A 464 30.69 -3.94 23.03
N LEU A 465 29.61 -4.42 23.67
CA LEU A 465 28.47 -3.59 24.04
C LEU A 465 28.85 -2.49 25.04
N LYS A 466 29.70 -2.81 26.03
CA LYS A 466 30.22 -1.84 26.99
C LYS A 466 30.98 -0.72 26.30
N ILE A 467 31.85 -1.05 25.33
CA ILE A 467 32.63 -0.06 24.56
C ILE A 467 31.70 0.91 23.83
N VAL A 468 30.68 0.40 23.13
CA VAL A 468 29.69 1.21 22.41
C VAL A 468 28.85 2.08 23.36
N GLY A 469 28.42 1.53 24.49
CA GLY A 469 27.69 2.28 25.51
C GLY A 469 28.52 3.38 26.17
N ASP A 470 29.83 3.17 26.34
CA ASP A 470 30.76 4.18 26.84
C ASP A 470 31.00 5.29 25.82
N TRP A 471 31.04 4.99 24.52
CA TRP A 471 31.08 6.02 23.46
C TRP A 471 29.86 6.95 23.54
N ARG A 472 28.67 6.36 23.71
CA ARG A 472 27.42 7.11 23.85
C ARG A 472 27.34 7.92 25.15
N THR A 473 28.00 7.48 26.22
CA THR A 473 27.99 8.15 27.54
C THR A 473 29.00 9.31 27.59
N LYS A 474 30.09 9.27 26.81
CA LYS A 474 31.15 10.32 26.76
C LYS A 474 30.80 11.48 25.82
N GLU A 475 29.51 11.74 25.62
CA GLU A 475 28.91 12.71 24.68
C GLU A 475 29.39 14.16 24.79
N GLN A 476 30.18 14.50 25.81
CA GLN A 476 30.85 15.81 25.91
C GLN A 476 31.88 16.04 24.80
N SER A 477 32.26 14.99 24.04
CA SER A 477 33.11 15.10 22.85
C SER A 477 32.30 14.72 21.59
N ASN A 478 32.08 15.67 20.68
CA ASN A 478 31.39 15.55 19.37
C ASN A 478 31.50 14.15 18.70
N PHE A 479 30.60 13.22 19.01
CA PHE A 479 30.52 11.92 18.37
C PHE A 479 29.36 11.89 17.36
N ASP A 480 29.68 11.74 16.08
CA ASP A 480 28.72 11.93 14.99
C ASP A 480 27.75 10.74 14.78
N TYR A 481 28.02 9.56 15.37
CA TYR A 481 27.27 8.30 15.12
C TYR A 481 26.36 7.86 16.27
N ASN A 482 25.84 8.82 17.05
CA ASN A 482 24.96 8.54 18.19
C ASN A 482 23.76 7.66 17.79
N THR A 483 23.13 7.95 16.65
CA THR A 483 21.98 7.18 16.14
C THR A 483 22.31 5.71 15.92
N GLU A 484 23.47 5.41 15.32
CA GLU A 484 23.91 4.05 15.08
C GLU A 484 24.28 3.33 16.38
N THR A 485 24.87 4.03 17.36
CA THR A 485 25.14 3.44 18.68
C THR A 485 23.86 3.12 19.45
N GLU A 486 22.87 4.01 19.40
CA GLU A 486 21.55 3.78 20.00
C GLU A 486 20.84 2.60 19.35
N ASN A 487 20.96 2.40 18.03
CA ASN A 487 20.40 1.24 17.33
C ASN A 487 21.03 -0.09 17.77
N VAL A 488 22.34 -0.12 18.00
CA VAL A 488 23.03 -1.30 18.54
C VAL A 488 22.53 -1.63 19.94
N ILE A 489 22.43 -0.62 20.81
CA ILE A 489 21.95 -0.80 22.19
C ILE A 489 20.47 -1.21 22.20
N ALA A 490 19.65 -0.63 21.34
CA ALA A 490 18.25 -1.00 21.15
C ALA A 490 18.11 -2.47 20.73
N THR A 491 18.92 -2.93 19.77
CA THR A 491 18.93 -4.33 19.32
C THR A 491 19.42 -5.25 20.45
N ALA A 492 20.41 -4.83 21.24
CA ALA A 492 20.86 -5.57 22.42
C ALA A 492 19.76 -5.69 23.49
N ILE A 493 18.98 -4.62 23.75
CA ILE A 493 17.86 -4.65 24.71
C ILE A 493 16.78 -5.64 24.24
N TYR A 494 16.48 -5.65 22.94
CA TYR A 494 15.46 -6.53 22.36
C TYR A 494 15.87 -8.01 22.40
N GLU A 495 17.12 -8.33 22.06
CA GLU A 495 17.58 -9.72 21.92
C GLU A 495 18.16 -10.33 23.20
N LEU A 496 18.86 -9.54 24.03
CA LEU A 496 19.48 -10.02 25.29
C LEU A 496 18.58 -9.80 26.51
N GLY A 497 17.65 -8.86 26.43
CA GLY A 497 16.83 -8.41 27.54
C GLY A 497 17.43 -7.24 28.33
N PRO A 498 16.57 -6.46 29.01
CA PRO A 498 17.00 -5.27 29.76
C PRO A 498 17.85 -5.59 30.98
N ASP A 499 17.67 -6.75 31.63
CA ASP A 499 18.43 -7.16 32.81
C ASP A 499 19.92 -7.35 32.51
N VAL A 500 20.24 -8.01 31.39
CA VAL A 500 21.62 -8.22 30.93
C VAL A 500 22.26 -6.89 30.52
N VAL A 501 21.58 -6.07 29.71
CA VAL A 501 22.14 -4.80 29.24
C VAL A 501 22.39 -3.83 30.40
N LEU A 502 21.45 -3.72 31.35
CA LEU A 502 21.56 -2.82 32.50
C LEU A 502 22.61 -3.28 33.53
N SER A 503 23.00 -4.56 33.53
CA SER A 503 24.12 -5.03 34.36
C SER A 503 25.46 -4.40 33.95
N ILE A 504 25.62 -4.06 32.66
CA ILE A 504 26.83 -3.45 32.09
C ILE A 504 26.69 -1.94 31.97
N LEU A 505 25.51 -1.47 31.56
CA LEU A 505 25.16 -0.06 31.38
C LEU A 505 24.08 0.35 32.39
N PRO A 506 24.39 0.40 33.70
CA PRO A 506 23.39 0.74 34.71
C PRO A 506 22.88 2.18 34.56
N LEU A 507 21.60 2.37 34.87
CA LEU A 507 20.92 3.68 34.78
C LEU A 507 21.55 4.75 35.69
N ASN A 508 22.03 4.36 36.88
CA ASN A 508 22.69 5.23 37.88
C ASN A 508 21.94 6.54 38.19
N LEU A 509 20.60 6.57 38.09
CA LEU A 509 19.81 7.80 38.28
C LEU A 509 19.68 8.23 39.75
N THR A 510 19.81 7.29 40.69
CA THR A 510 19.68 7.55 42.13
C THR A 510 21.00 8.01 42.78
N ASN A 511 22.13 7.44 42.34
CA ASN A 511 23.47 7.64 42.90
C ASN A 511 24.52 7.93 41.80
N SER A 512 24.34 9.00 41.02
CA SER A 512 25.30 9.34 39.96
C SER A 512 26.55 10.04 40.52
N SER A 513 27.71 9.61 40.04
CA SER A 513 29.06 10.14 40.35
C SER A 513 29.86 10.27 39.04
N PRO A 514 31.03 10.96 39.00
CA PRO A 514 31.84 11.04 37.78
C PRO A 514 32.27 9.67 37.23
N ASP A 515 32.52 8.68 38.11
CA ASP A 515 32.82 7.29 37.72
C ASP A 515 31.56 6.46 37.38
N LYS A 516 30.37 6.94 37.77
CA LYS A 516 29.07 6.30 37.54
C LYS A 516 28.09 7.32 36.95
N PRO A 517 28.24 7.67 35.66
CA PRO A 517 27.35 8.63 35.01
C PRO A 517 25.91 8.11 34.98
N GLY A 518 24.95 9.00 35.23
CA GLY A 518 23.53 8.70 35.06
C GLY A 518 23.16 8.62 33.58
N ARG A 519 22.36 7.63 33.19
CA ARG A 519 22.02 7.32 31.79
C ARG A 519 20.52 7.48 31.51
N ALA A 520 19.97 8.67 31.72
CA ALA A 520 18.54 8.93 31.48
C ALA A 520 18.13 8.74 30.01
N TRP A 521 19.05 8.93 29.06
CA TRP A 521 18.84 8.67 27.62
C TRP A 521 18.53 7.21 27.29
N LEU A 522 18.78 6.28 28.22
CA LEU A 522 18.47 4.86 28.04
C LEU A 522 16.97 4.57 28.27
N LEU A 523 16.23 5.43 28.99
CA LEU A 523 14.80 5.22 29.28
C LEU A 523 13.95 5.14 28.00
N PRO A 524 14.06 6.05 27.01
CA PRO A 524 13.35 5.90 25.74
C PRO A 524 13.73 4.63 24.97
N LEU A 525 15.00 4.21 25.01
CA LEU A 525 15.45 2.98 24.33
C LEU A 525 14.85 1.73 24.97
N LEU A 526 14.77 1.69 26.31
CA LEU A 526 14.07 0.62 27.04
C LEU A 526 12.58 0.61 26.71
N ARG A 527 11.95 1.78 26.65
CA ARG A 527 10.51 1.89 26.34
C ARG A 527 10.18 1.24 25.00
N ASP A 528 11.00 1.44 23.98
CA ASP A 528 10.64 1.04 22.62
C ASP A 528 11.07 -0.41 22.30
N ASN A 529 12.09 -0.95 22.99
CA ASN A 529 12.77 -2.20 22.59
C ASN A 529 12.70 -3.35 23.61
N VAL A 530 12.10 -3.18 24.79
CA VAL A 530 11.94 -4.31 25.73
C VAL A 530 10.92 -5.31 25.19
N PHE A 531 11.29 -6.60 25.18
CA PHE A 531 10.49 -7.75 24.79
C PHE A 531 10.92 -8.99 25.57
N ASN A 532 9.99 -9.91 25.88
CA ASN A 532 10.27 -11.20 26.53
C ASN A 532 11.20 -11.10 27.75
N SER A 533 10.88 -10.16 28.66
CA SER A 533 11.73 -9.81 29.79
C SER A 533 11.12 -10.22 31.13
N LYS A 534 11.89 -10.10 32.21
CA LYS A 534 11.43 -10.36 33.57
C LYS A 534 10.68 -9.14 34.13
N LEU A 535 9.39 -9.29 34.39
CA LEU A 535 8.57 -8.22 34.97
C LEU A 535 9.02 -7.91 36.40
N ASN A 536 9.52 -8.90 37.15
CA ASN A 536 10.06 -8.69 38.49
C ASN A 536 11.23 -7.70 38.53
N TYR A 537 12.03 -7.64 37.46
CA TYR A 537 13.14 -6.68 37.37
C TYR A 537 12.61 -5.24 37.36
N TYR A 538 11.54 -4.97 36.61
CA TYR A 538 10.88 -3.66 36.66
C TYR A 538 10.34 -3.34 38.05
N ILE A 539 9.67 -4.29 38.70
CA ILE A 539 9.03 -4.09 40.01
C ILE A 539 10.06 -3.81 41.12
N LYS A 540 11.19 -4.53 41.13
CA LYS A 540 12.18 -4.43 42.22
C LYS A 540 13.25 -3.36 41.99
N GLU A 541 13.73 -3.19 40.76
CA GLU A 541 14.86 -2.31 40.47
C GLU A 541 14.42 -0.95 39.92
N ILE A 542 13.41 -0.92 39.04
CA ILE A 542 13.03 0.30 38.30
C ILE A 542 11.91 1.08 39.02
N LEU A 543 10.83 0.40 39.42
CA LEU A 543 9.64 1.03 39.99
C LEU A 543 9.92 1.83 41.28
N PRO A 544 10.78 1.37 42.23
CA PRO A 544 11.08 2.12 43.45
C PRO A 544 11.79 3.46 43.19
N MET A 545 12.42 3.63 42.03
CA MET A 545 13.00 4.91 41.63
C MET A 545 11.92 6.01 41.55
N THR A 546 10.67 5.67 41.26
CA THR A 546 9.57 6.65 41.23
C THR A 546 9.29 7.24 42.62
N GLU A 547 9.34 6.43 43.67
CA GLU A 547 9.17 6.91 45.05
C GLU A 547 10.34 7.79 45.49
N PHE A 548 11.56 7.42 45.11
CA PHE A 548 12.75 8.23 45.36
C PHE A 548 12.63 9.63 44.74
N PHE A 549 12.21 9.71 43.46
CA PHE A 549 12.02 10.99 42.79
C PHE A 549 10.81 11.78 43.33
N LYS A 550 9.71 11.12 43.70
CA LYS A 550 8.57 11.77 44.38
C LYS A 550 8.99 12.39 45.73
N ASN A 551 9.80 11.67 46.52
CA ASN A 551 10.33 12.17 47.78
C ASN A 551 11.27 13.37 47.57
N LYS A 552 12.14 13.33 46.54
CA LYS A 552 12.97 14.48 46.14
C LYS A 552 12.14 15.68 45.69
N ILE A 553 11.07 15.49 44.94
CA ILE A 553 10.15 16.57 44.54
C ILE A 553 9.50 17.20 45.79
N SER A 554 9.07 16.37 46.75
CA SER A 554 8.40 16.86 47.97
C SER A 554 9.30 17.69 48.88
N THR A 555 10.63 17.48 48.82
CA THR A 555 11.63 18.19 49.62
C THR A 555 12.23 19.42 48.92
N MET A 556 11.94 19.62 47.63
CA MET A 556 12.44 20.75 46.85
C MET A 556 11.46 21.94 46.83
N ASN A 557 12.01 23.14 46.66
CA ASN A 557 11.22 24.37 46.51
C ASN A 557 10.43 24.35 45.18
N LYS A 558 9.15 24.74 45.23
CA LYS A 558 8.18 24.69 44.11
C LYS A 558 8.59 25.42 42.81
N SER A 559 9.63 26.26 42.85
CA SER A 559 10.16 27.02 41.69
C SER A 559 11.34 26.37 40.98
N SER A 560 11.84 25.21 41.44
CA SER A 560 12.99 24.56 40.82
C SER A 560 12.62 23.86 39.50
N LEU A 561 13.33 24.17 38.41
CA LEU A 561 13.23 23.47 37.11
C LEU A 561 13.43 21.95 37.24
N ASN A 562 14.15 21.52 38.28
CA ASN A 562 14.44 20.12 38.57
C ASN A 562 13.18 19.31 38.90
N ILE A 563 12.12 19.96 39.42
CA ILE A 563 10.84 19.28 39.68
C ILE A 563 10.25 18.74 38.38
N LYS A 564 10.18 19.54 37.32
CA LYS A 564 9.67 19.11 36.01
C LYS A 564 10.52 18.01 35.40
N VAL A 565 11.84 18.07 35.59
CA VAL A 565 12.76 17.02 35.11
C VAL A 565 12.48 15.70 35.84
N PHE A 566 12.33 15.72 37.16
CA PHE A 566 11.99 14.52 37.94
C PHE A 566 10.59 13.99 37.62
N GLU A 567 9.60 14.86 37.41
CA GLU A 567 8.27 14.48 36.91
C GLU A 567 8.38 13.77 35.56
N THR A 568 9.15 14.32 34.61
CA THR A 568 9.35 13.65 33.31
C THR A 568 10.04 12.30 33.43
N ILE A 569 10.97 12.14 34.37
CA ILE A 569 11.64 10.86 34.63
C ILE A 569 10.64 9.86 35.23
N ILE A 570 9.77 10.30 36.16
CA ILE A 570 8.69 9.46 36.71
C ILE A 570 7.75 8.99 35.61
N ASP A 571 7.31 9.89 34.72
CA ASP A 571 6.45 9.54 33.59
C ASP A 571 7.14 8.56 32.63
N GLN A 572 8.44 8.77 32.35
CA GLN A 572 9.22 7.87 31.52
C GLN A 572 9.37 6.49 32.17
N ILE A 573 9.62 6.40 33.47
CA ILE A 573 9.66 5.13 34.20
C ILE A 573 8.32 4.39 34.07
N TRP A 574 7.20 5.07 34.31
CA TRP A 574 5.87 4.46 34.11
C TRP A 574 5.62 4.04 32.66
N SER A 575 6.12 4.81 31.69
CA SER A 575 5.99 4.48 30.27
C SER A 575 6.70 3.19 29.86
N LEU A 576 7.64 2.67 30.68
CA LEU A 576 8.30 1.39 30.45
C LEU A 576 7.39 0.20 30.76
N LEU A 577 6.47 0.34 31.74
CA LEU A 577 5.64 -0.76 32.24
C LEU A 577 4.94 -1.56 31.13
N PRO A 578 4.29 -0.94 30.11
CA PRO A 578 3.61 -1.70 29.07
C PRO A 578 4.50 -2.68 28.31
N LYS A 579 5.78 -2.36 28.13
CA LYS A 579 6.72 -3.19 27.37
C LYS A 579 7.37 -4.27 28.22
N PHE A 580 7.53 -4.05 29.52
CA PHE A 580 7.80 -5.13 30.47
C PHE A 580 6.62 -6.10 30.62
N CYS A 581 5.42 -5.68 30.26
CA CYS A 581 4.25 -6.55 30.13
C CYS A 581 4.18 -7.28 28.76
N ASP A 582 5.15 -7.11 27.86
CA ASP A 582 5.21 -7.82 26.58
C ASP A 582 5.80 -9.23 26.75
N LEU A 583 4.91 -10.21 26.88
CA LEU A 583 5.22 -11.63 27.07
C LEU A 583 6.25 -11.89 28.20
N PRO A 584 5.97 -11.51 29.46
CA PRO A 584 6.96 -11.65 30.53
C PRO A 584 7.19 -13.12 30.90
N THR A 585 8.46 -13.47 31.12
CA THR A 585 8.89 -14.86 31.38
C THR A 585 8.48 -15.36 32.77
N ASP A 586 8.31 -14.45 33.74
CA ASP A 586 8.13 -14.70 35.17
C ASP A 586 6.77 -14.19 35.70
N LEU A 587 5.75 -14.14 34.83
CA LEU A 587 4.44 -13.52 35.13
C LEU A 587 3.83 -14.00 36.45
N LYS A 588 3.78 -15.32 36.69
CA LYS A 588 3.13 -15.89 37.89
C LYS A 588 3.84 -15.55 39.20
N GLU A 589 5.16 -15.36 39.14
CA GLU A 589 5.97 -15.01 40.32
C GLU A 589 5.97 -13.49 40.56
N SER A 590 5.94 -12.72 39.48
CA SER A 590 6.07 -11.26 39.49
C SER A 590 4.75 -10.53 39.65
N PHE A 591 3.65 -10.95 39.01
CA PHE A 591 2.36 -10.27 39.05
C PHE A 591 1.52 -10.76 40.24
N THR A 592 1.97 -10.42 41.45
CA THR A 592 1.30 -10.82 42.70
C THR A 592 0.01 -10.03 42.94
N LYS A 593 -0.81 -10.53 43.88
CA LYS A 593 -2.06 -9.85 44.29
C LYS A 593 -1.81 -8.41 44.78
N ASP A 594 -0.69 -8.17 45.46
CA ASP A 594 -0.34 -6.83 45.98
C ASP A 594 -0.10 -5.83 44.85
N ILE A 595 0.58 -6.25 43.78
CA ILE A 595 0.82 -5.41 42.60
C ILE A 595 -0.47 -5.17 41.85
N ALA A 596 -1.32 -6.20 41.70
CA ALA A 596 -2.63 -6.04 41.11
C ALA A 596 -3.51 -5.03 41.88
N GLN A 597 -3.48 -5.08 43.22
CA GLN A 597 -4.17 -4.12 44.08
C GLN A 597 -3.57 -2.72 43.97
N HIS A 598 -2.24 -2.60 43.92
CA HIS A 598 -1.56 -1.32 43.73
C HIS A 598 -1.94 -0.66 42.39
N LEU A 599 -1.89 -1.41 41.29
CA LEU A 599 -2.33 -0.92 39.97
C LEU A 599 -3.81 -0.53 39.97
N SER A 600 -4.66 -1.34 40.62
CA SER A 600 -6.09 -1.04 40.77
C SER A 600 -6.35 0.25 41.54
N SER A 601 -5.62 0.51 42.63
CA SER A 601 -5.70 1.77 43.37
C SER A 601 -5.24 2.94 42.51
N LEU A 602 -4.15 2.78 41.74
CA LEU A 602 -3.63 3.84 40.88
C LEU A 602 -4.61 4.21 39.76
N LEU A 603 -5.37 3.24 39.23
CA LEU A 603 -6.43 3.51 38.25
C LEU A 603 -7.50 4.46 38.80
N TYR A 604 -7.83 4.37 40.10
CA TYR A 604 -8.74 5.31 40.75
C TYR A 604 -8.07 6.65 41.07
N SER A 605 -6.92 6.62 41.76
CA SER A 605 -6.27 7.80 42.31
C SER A 605 -5.66 8.72 41.24
N ASN A 606 -5.10 8.18 40.15
CA ASN A 606 -4.29 8.94 39.19
C ASN A 606 -4.85 8.82 37.76
N PRO A 607 -5.62 9.81 37.27
CA PRO A 607 -6.23 9.75 35.94
C PRO A 607 -5.20 9.74 34.79
N GLU A 608 -4.04 10.38 34.98
CA GLU A 608 -2.97 10.45 33.97
C GLU A 608 -2.33 9.08 33.69
N LEU A 609 -2.22 8.23 34.72
CA LEU A 609 -1.64 6.88 34.57
C LEU A 609 -2.62 5.85 33.99
N ARG A 610 -3.92 6.15 33.92
CA ARG A 610 -4.94 5.21 33.43
C ARG A 610 -4.60 4.67 32.04
N LEU A 611 -4.17 5.53 31.13
CA LEU A 611 -3.79 5.14 29.78
C LEU A 611 -2.62 4.15 29.79
N THR A 612 -1.56 4.46 30.54
CA THR A 612 -0.35 3.64 30.64
C THR A 612 -0.64 2.28 31.26
N ILE A 613 -1.38 2.25 32.38
CA ILE A 613 -1.74 1.01 33.06
C ILE A 613 -2.66 0.15 32.18
N CYS A 614 -3.68 0.74 31.55
CA CYS A 614 -4.56 0.01 30.64
C CYS A 614 -3.78 -0.56 29.45
N ASN A 615 -2.87 0.22 28.84
CA ASN A 615 -2.02 -0.29 27.77
C ASN A 615 -1.11 -1.44 28.25
N ALA A 616 -0.59 -1.40 29.48
CA ALA A 616 0.19 -2.48 30.05
C ALA A 616 -0.65 -3.76 30.23
N LEU A 617 -1.84 -3.66 30.80
CA LEU A 617 -2.76 -4.80 30.95
C LEU A 617 -3.19 -5.36 29.59
N LYS A 618 -3.51 -4.49 28.62
CA LYS A 618 -3.85 -4.91 27.26
C LYS A 618 -2.71 -5.70 26.62
N LEU A 619 -1.49 -5.18 26.72
CA LEU A 619 -0.32 -5.80 26.11
C LEU A 619 0.01 -7.13 26.80
N LEU A 620 -0.12 -7.20 28.13
CA LEU A 620 0.01 -8.43 28.92
C LEU A 620 -0.93 -9.54 28.43
N LEU A 621 -2.21 -9.22 28.25
CA LEU A 621 -3.22 -10.20 27.80
C LEU A 621 -3.04 -10.53 26.32
N ASN A 622 -2.89 -9.53 25.45
CA ASN A 622 -2.76 -9.73 24.00
C ASN A 622 -1.51 -10.53 23.63
N SER A 623 -0.36 -10.25 24.23
CA SER A 623 0.88 -10.99 23.95
C SER A 623 0.72 -12.47 24.27
N ASN A 624 0.19 -12.82 25.45
CA ASN A 624 -0.08 -14.21 25.83
C ASN A 624 -1.21 -14.86 24.99
N LEU A 625 -2.30 -14.14 24.70
CA LEU A 625 -3.41 -14.63 23.86
C LEU A 625 -2.96 -14.89 22.41
N ASN A 626 -2.23 -13.96 21.82
CA ASN A 626 -1.73 -14.11 20.46
C ASN A 626 -0.72 -15.25 20.38
N TYR A 627 0.20 -15.35 21.34
CA TYR A 627 1.19 -16.43 21.39
C TYR A 627 0.55 -17.81 21.61
N SER A 628 -0.56 -17.89 22.34
CA SER A 628 -1.30 -19.15 22.55
C SER A 628 -2.20 -19.58 21.38
N LYS A 629 -2.71 -18.61 20.59
CA LYS A 629 -3.59 -18.86 19.43
C LYS A 629 -2.85 -19.04 18.12
N THR A 630 -1.73 -18.35 17.95
CA THR A 630 -1.00 -18.41 16.69
C THR A 630 -0.29 -19.75 16.57
N GLU A 631 -0.47 -20.41 15.42
CA GLU A 631 0.47 -21.40 14.90
C GLU A 631 1.80 -20.70 14.51
N ILE A 632 2.41 -19.92 15.41
CA ILE A 632 3.84 -19.56 15.28
C ILE A 632 4.63 -20.83 15.66
N SER A 633 4.45 -21.85 14.83
CA SER A 633 5.24 -23.06 14.67
C SER A 633 6.62 -22.74 14.08
N SER A 634 6.87 -21.48 13.70
CA SER A 634 8.04 -21.07 12.91
C SER A 634 9.22 -20.48 13.70
N LYS A 635 9.11 -20.26 15.02
CA LYS A 635 10.24 -19.77 15.84
C LYS A 635 10.57 -20.77 16.96
N SER A 636 11.17 -21.90 16.58
CA SER A 636 11.65 -22.97 17.48
C SER A 636 12.43 -22.44 18.69
N LEU A 637 13.13 -21.32 18.49
CA LEU A 637 14.01 -20.69 19.46
C LEU A 637 13.29 -20.07 20.68
N ILE A 638 12.16 -19.37 20.45
CA ILE A 638 11.39 -18.75 21.54
C ILE A 638 10.64 -19.85 22.32
N GLN A 639 10.16 -20.88 21.62
CA GLN A 639 9.45 -22.00 22.22
C GLN A 639 10.33 -22.79 23.21
N GLN A 640 11.65 -22.85 22.99
CA GLN A 640 12.59 -23.50 23.90
C GLN A 640 12.70 -22.77 25.26
N HIS A 641 12.69 -21.44 25.26
CA HIS A 641 12.80 -20.62 26.48
C HIS A 641 11.44 -20.34 27.13
N PHE A 642 10.41 -20.11 26.32
CA PHE A 642 9.06 -19.82 26.77
C PHE A 642 8.05 -20.66 25.96
N PRO A 643 7.74 -21.87 26.43
CA PRO A 643 6.86 -22.77 25.70
C PRO A 643 5.42 -22.23 25.70
N VAL A 644 4.65 -22.59 24.67
CA VAL A 644 3.24 -22.20 24.54
C VAL A 644 2.39 -22.66 25.74
N SER A 645 2.80 -23.74 26.44
CA SER A 645 2.17 -24.17 27.70
C SER A 645 2.20 -23.06 28.76
N ASN A 646 3.34 -22.40 28.93
CA ASN A 646 3.50 -21.34 29.94
C ASN A 646 2.58 -20.15 29.64
N ALA A 647 2.40 -19.78 28.36
CA ALA A 647 1.45 -18.74 27.98
C ALA A 647 -0.01 -19.12 28.30
N LYS A 648 -0.40 -20.37 28.06
CA LYS A 648 -1.74 -20.87 28.43
C LYS A 648 -1.95 -20.84 29.95
N GLU A 649 -0.94 -21.24 30.71
CA GLU A 649 -1.01 -21.19 32.17
C GLU A 649 -0.99 -19.74 32.70
N ASN A 650 -0.32 -18.81 32.03
CA ASN A 650 -0.38 -17.38 32.34
C ASN A 650 -1.79 -16.83 32.13
N ILE A 651 -2.47 -17.22 31.04
CA ILE A 651 -3.85 -16.83 30.78
C ILE A 651 -4.78 -17.36 31.88
N GLN A 652 -4.62 -18.62 32.31
CA GLN A 652 -5.37 -19.19 33.43
C GLN A 652 -5.09 -18.46 34.76
N PHE A 653 -3.85 -18.04 34.99
CA PHE A 653 -3.53 -17.25 36.18
C PHE A 653 -4.21 -15.87 36.16
N LEU A 654 -4.20 -15.21 34.99
CA LEU A 654 -4.86 -13.90 34.82
C LEU A 654 -6.39 -13.99 34.89
N SER A 655 -7.00 -15.11 34.48
CA SER A 655 -8.45 -15.32 34.56
C SER A 655 -8.95 -15.27 36.00
N ILE A 656 -8.18 -15.79 36.96
CA ILE A 656 -8.51 -15.75 38.39
C ILE A 656 -8.60 -14.30 38.92
N MET A 657 -7.84 -13.38 38.33
CA MET A 657 -7.85 -11.97 38.73
C MET A 657 -8.81 -11.11 37.89
N ALA A 658 -9.40 -11.66 36.82
CA ALA A 658 -10.18 -10.92 35.84
C ALA A 658 -11.40 -10.24 36.48
N ASN A 659 -12.13 -10.92 37.35
CA ASN A 659 -13.33 -10.37 38.01
C ASN A 659 -13.03 -9.08 38.82
N ASN A 660 -11.94 -9.10 39.59
CA ASN A 660 -11.50 -7.93 40.36
C ASN A 660 -11.12 -6.76 39.45
N PHE A 661 -10.36 -7.02 38.39
CA PHE A 661 -9.98 -5.99 37.42
C PHE A 661 -11.17 -5.45 36.64
N LEU A 662 -12.11 -6.30 36.21
CA LEU A 662 -13.33 -5.87 35.52
C LEU A 662 -14.17 -4.96 36.42
N SER A 663 -14.35 -5.33 37.69
CA SER A 663 -15.05 -4.49 38.67
C SER A 663 -14.41 -3.10 38.79
N VAL A 664 -13.07 -3.04 38.85
CA VAL A 664 -12.33 -1.78 38.89
C VAL A 664 -12.49 -1.00 37.58
N LEU A 665 -12.31 -1.66 36.44
CA LEU A 665 -12.38 -1.05 35.12
C LEU A 665 -13.78 -0.53 34.80
N PHE A 666 -14.85 -1.17 35.27
CA PHE A 666 -16.23 -0.69 35.10
C PHE A 666 -16.46 0.62 35.84
N ASN A 667 -15.99 0.71 37.09
CA ASN A 667 -16.07 1.95 37.87
C ASN A 667 -15.18 3.05 37.26
N VAL A 668 -13.98 2.71 36.80
CA VAL A 668 -13.10 3.65 36.10
C VAL A 668 -13.73 4.12 34.78
N TYR A 669 -14.43 3.22 34.07
CA TYR A 669 -15.14 3.55 32.83
C TYR A 669 -16.25 4.57 33.07
N THR A 670 -17.07 4.39 34.12
CA THR A 670 -18.14 5.34 34.48
C THR A 670 -17.57 6.69 34.95
N GLN A 671 -16.41 6.71 35.61
CA GLN A 671 -15.75 7.95 36.08
C GLN A 671 -14.93 8.68 34.99
N THR A 672 -14.55 8.01 33.91
CA THR A 672 -13.70 8.60 32.86
C THR A 672 -14.54 9.44 31.90
N ALA A 673 -14.03 10.54 31.35
CA ALA A 673 -14.78 11.35 30.38
C ALA A 673 -15.03 10.58 29.07
N SER A 674 -16.17 10.79 28.40
CA SER A 674 -16.58 10.00 27.22
C SER A 674 -15.53 9.93 26.10
N GLN A 675 -14.75 11.01 25.90
CA GLN A 675 -13.71 11.10 24.85
C GLN A 675 -12.50 10.20 25.11
N SER A 676 -12.20 9.88 26.37
CA SER A 676 -11.02 9.10 26.78
C SER A 676 -11.39 7.68 27.26
N ARG A 677 -12.59 7.18 26.96
CA ARG A 677 -13.03 5.84 27.40
C ARG A 677 -12.57 4.68 26.52
N SER A 678 -12.12 4.93 25.28
CA SER A 678 -11.80 3.86 24.30
C SER A 678 -10.76 2.86 24.82
N TYR A 679 -9.68 3.34 25.43
CA TYR A 679 -8.63 2.43 25.91
C TYR A 679 -9.11 1.57 27.10
N VAL A 680 -10.06 2.06 27.90
CA VAL A 680 -10.65 1.30 29.03
C VAL A 680 -11.56 0.20 28.50
N ILE A 681 -12.44 0.51 27.54
CA ILE A 681 -13.35 -0.50 26.96
C ILE A 681 -12.59 -1.58 26.19
N GLU A 682 -11.50 -1.22 25.49
CA GLU A 682 -10.60 -2.20 24.87
C GLU A 682 -9.93 -3.11 25.91
N THR A 683 -9.58 -2.58 27.09
CA THR A 683 -8.99 -3.39 28.17
C THR A 683 -10.04 -4.33 28.75
N ILE A 684 -11.26 -3.84 28.96
CA ILE A 684 -12.41 -4.64 29.40
C ILE A 684 -12.67 -5.79 28.43
N ASP A 685 -12.72 -5.54 27.12
CA ASP A 685 -12.96 -6.56 26.09
C ASP A 685 -11.96 -7.74 26.17
N LEU A 686 -10.68 -7.46 26.47
CA LEU A 686 -9.67 -8.50 26.64
C LEU A 686 -9.84 -9.32 27.92
N PHE A 687 -10.25 -8.69 29.03
CA PHE A 687 -10.56 -9.44 30.26
C PHE A 687 -11.83 -10.28 30.09
N LEU A 688 -12.83 -9.79 29.36
CA LEU A 688 -14.05 -10.54 29.01
C LEU A 688 -13.77 -11.78 28.15
N GLN A 689 -12.69 -11.77 27.38
CA GLN A 689 -12.26 -12.94 26.60
C GLN A 689 -11.64 -14.07 27.46
N ILE A 690 -11.13 -13.76 28.66
CA ILE A 690 -10.35 -14.71 29.48
C ILE A 690 -11.11 -15.17 30.73
N ILE A 691 -12.10 -14.41 31.20
CA ILE A 691 -12.92 -14.76 32.37
C ILE A 691 -13.67 -16.10 32.18
N SER A 692 -13.94 -16.79 33.28
CA SER A 692 -14.79 -17.99 33.29
C SER A 692 -16.24 -17.66 32.91
N THR A 693 -16.93 -18.62 32.29
CA THR A 693 -18.31 -18.45 31.82
C THR A 693 -19.29 -18.17 32.95
N ASP A 694 -19.08 -18.80 34.11
CA ASP A 694 -19.98 -18.68 35.28
C ASP A 694 -19.85 -17.31 35.94
N GLU A 695 -18.62 -16.82 36.10
CA GLU A 695 -18.37 -15.47 36.62
C GLU A 695 -18.88 -14.42 35.64
N LEU A 696 -18.69 -14.61 34.33
CA LEU A 696 -19.21 -13.70 33.31
C LEU A 696 -20.73 -13.58 33.37
N ALA A 697 -21.46 -14.69 33.54
CA ALA A 697 -22.91 -14.66 33.71
C ALA A 697 -23.32 -13.84 34.95
N SER A 698 -22.64 -14.04 36.08
CA SER A 698 -22.92 -13.28 37.31
C SER A 698 -22.63 -11.77 37.16
N ILE A 699 -21.54 -11.41 36.48
CA ILE A 699 -21.19 -10.02 36.20
C ILE A 699 -22.23 -9.40 35.27
N PHE A 700 -22.62 -10.13 34.22
CA PHE A 700 -23.65 -9.70 33.29
C PHE A 700 -24.96 -9.42 34.02
N ASP A 701 -25.48 -10.35 34.83
CA ASP A 701 -26.71 -10.18 35.60
C ASP A 701 -26.64 -8.96 36.55
N ASN A 702 -25.51 -8.78 37.24
CA ASN A 702 -25.29 -7.61 38.10
C ASN A 702 -25.30 -6.31 37.30
N THR A 703 -24.65 -6.26 36.13
CA THR A 703 -24.68 -5.07 35.26
C THR A 703 -26.07 -4.79 34.69
N CYS A 704 -26.84 -5.83 34.36
CA CYS A 704 -28.22 -5.74 33.89
C CYS A 704 -29.14 -5.18 34.98
N ASN A 705 -29.01 -5.66 36.22
CA ASN A 705 -29.76 -5.14 37.37
C ASN A 705 -29.43 -3.67 37.67
N LEU A 706 -28.15 -3.30 37.64
CA LEU A 706 -27.72 -1.91 37.79
C LEU A 706 -28.25 -1.02 36.66
N LEU A 707 -28.25 -1.53 35.42
CA LEU A 707 -28.79 -0.83 34.27
C LEU A 707 -30.31 -0.62 34.40
N GLN A 708 -31.06 -1.63 34.82
CA GLN A 708 -32.50 -1.53 35.02
C GLN A 708 -32.82 -0.51 36.13
N ASN A 709 -32.06 -0.51 37.23
CA ASN A 709 -32.21 0.49 38.29
C ASN A 709 -31.92 1.91 37.78
N ALA A 710 -30.81 2.09 37.04
CA ALA A 710 -30.45 3.39 36.47
C ALA A 710 -31.49 3.89 35.46
N LEU A 711 -32.03 3.01 34.60
CA LEU A 711 -33.10 3.36 33.66
C LEU A 711 -34.39 3.76 34.40
N ASN A 712 -34.75 3.04 35.46
CA ASN A 712 -35.93 3.34 36.27
C ASN A 712 -35.79 4.66 37.06
N GLU A 713 -34.58 4.99 37.51
CA GLU A 713 -34.31 6.29 38.15
C GLU A 713 -34.39 7.42 37.12
N GLU A 714 -33.81 7.23 35.93
CA GLU A 714 -33.85 8.22 34.86
C GLU A 714 -35.28 8.46 34.33
N THR A 715 -36.12 7.43 34.19
CA THR A 715 -37.54 7.60 33.83
C THR A 715 -38.31 8.38 34.89
N LYS A 716 -38.11 8.08 36.19
CA LYS A 716 -38.72 8.83 37.30
C LYS A 716 -38.28 10.29 37.34
N LEU A 717 -37.02 10.58 36.98
CA LEU A 717 -36.50 11.94 36.92
C LEU A 717 -37.08 12.73 35.74
N LEU A 718 -37.32 12.07 34.60
CA LEU A 718 -37.95 12.67 33.42
C LEU A 718 -39.45 12.98 33.66
N GLU A 719 -40.16 12.14 34.40
CA GLU A 719 -41.57 12.34 34.74
C GLU A 719 -41.81 13.52 35.71
N ASN A 720 -40.86 13.83 36.58
CA ASN A 720 -41.02 14.84 37.65
C ASN A 720 -40.72 16.30 37.24
N GLN A 721 -40.55 16.61 35.94
CA GLN A 721 -40.31 17.97 35.41
C GLN A 721 -39.22 18.80 36.12
N GLN A 722 -38.28 18.18 36.84
CA GLN A 722 -37.06 18.87 37.24
C GLN A 722 -36.15 18.89 36.02
N LYS A 723 -36.13 20.05 35.33
CA LYS A 723 -35.15 20.35 34.28
C LYS A 723 -33.76 19.95 34.79
N LEU A 724 -33.20 18.88 34.23
CA LEU A 724 -31.78 18.59 34.35
C LEU A 724 -31.05 19.85 33.87
N SER A 725 -30.45 20.55 34.83
CA SER A 725 -29.59 21.69 34.58
C SER A 725 -28.45 21.20 33.71
N SER A 726 -28.27 21.87 32.57
CA SER A 726 -27.33 21.58 31.50
C SER A 726 -25.83 21.70 31.87
N ASN A 727 -25.46 21.54 33.15
CA ASN A 727 -24.11 21.80 33.66
C ASN A 727 -23.46 20.61 34.40
N ASN A 728 -24.13 19.46 34.50
CA ASN A 728 -23.47 18.23 34.98
C ASN A 728 -23.28 17.27 33.79
N GLU A 729 -22.15 17.41 33.09
CA GLU A 729 -21.58 16.39 32.19
C GLU A 729 -21.09 15.15 32.97
N THR A 730 -21.78 14.75 34.04
CA THR A 730 -21.62 13.42 34.61
C THR A 730 -22.29 12.46 33.65
N SER A 731 -21.50 11.59 33.01
CA SER A 731 -22.01 10.62 32.04
C SER A 731 -23.25 9.92 32.58
N ARG A 732 -24.35 9.93 31.82
CA ARG A 732 -25.55 9.16 32.17
C ARG A 732 -25.13 7.71 32.47
N THR A 733 -25.41 7.27 33.68
CA THR A 733 -24.95 6.00 34.20
C THR A 733 -25.56 4.86 33.39
N SER A 734 -26.83 5.00 32.97
CA SER A 734 -27.54 4.07 32.08
C SER A 734 -26.79 3.84 30.76
N VAL A 735 -26.36 4.91 30.10
CA VAL A 735 -25.64 4.86 28.82
C VAL A 735 -24.29 4.18 28.96
N SER A 736 -23.59 4.45 30.07
CA SER A 736 -22.28 3.84 30.37
C SER A 736 -22.42 2.35 30.68
N LEU A 737 -23.44 1.96 31.45
CA LEU A 737 -23.75 0.56 31.73
C LEU A 737 -24.18 -0.19 30.46
N LEU A 738 -24.94 0.46 29.56
CA LEU A 738 -25.36 -0.16 28.31
C LEU A 738 -24.18 -0.38 27.35
N ASP A 739 -23.17 0.50 27.36
CA ASP A 739 -21.90 0.24 26.65
C ASP A 739 -21.18 -1.00 27.19
N LEU A 740 -21.16 -1.18 28.52
CA LEU A 740 -20.57 -2.37 29.15
C LEU A 740 -21.35 -3.63 28.75
N VAL A 741 -22.68 -3.60 28.80
CA VAL A 741 -23.53 -4.69 28.33
C VAL A 741 -23.20 -5.04 26.88
N VAL A 742 -23.16 -4.06 25.98
CA VAL A 742 -22.82 -4.27 24.55
C VAL A 742 -21.43 -4.87 24.37
N SER A 743 -20.45 -4.54 25.22
CA SER A 743 -19.11 -5.15 25.19
C SER A 743 -19.12 -6.62 25.63
N MET A 744 -20.00 -6.99 26.56
CA MET A 744 -20.12 -8.38 27.03
C MET A 744 -20.82 -9.29 26.02
N VAL A 745 -21.79 -8.77 25.25
CA VAL A 745 -22.69 -9.54 24.36
C VAL A 745 -22.00 -10.66 23.58
N LYS A 746 -20.80 -10.41 23.07
CA LYS A 746 -20.03 -11.38 22.25
C LYS A 746 -19.62 -12.64 23.02
N TYR A 747 -19.43 -12.55 24.34
CA TYR A 747 -18.86 -13.61 25.18
C TYR A 747 -19.87 -14.27 26.13
N VAL A 748 -21.06 -13.69 26.25
CA VAL A 748 -22.10 -14.16 27.20
C VAL A 748 -22.58 -15.58 26.87
N PRO A 749 -22.79 -16.46 27.88
CA PRO A 749 -23.32 -17.81 27.67
C PRO A 749 -24.82 -17.82 27.34
N GLU A 750 -25.32 -18.98 26.87
CA GLU A 750 -26.72 -19.12 26.43
C GLU A 750 -27.76 -18.80 27.51
N SER A 751 -27.43 -19.05 28.79
CA SER A 751 -28.31 -18.75 29.92
C SER A 751 -28.71 -17.27 30.03
N ALA A 752 -27.87 -16.36 29.54
CA ALA A 752 -28.06 -14.92 29.67
C ALA A 752 -28.65 -14.26 28.40
N TYR A 753 -28.97 -15.03 27.36
CA TYR A 753 -29.63 -14.50 26.15
C TYR A 753 -31.06 -14.01 26.42
N ASN A 754 -31.84 -14.70 27.26
CA ASN A 754 -33.20 -14.25 27.62
C ASN A 754 -33.20 -12.86 28.31
N PRO A 755 -32.40 -12.63 29.37
CA PRO A 755 -32.22 -11.30 29.94
C PRO A 755 -31.71 -10.27 28.92
N LEU A 756 -30.78 -10.64 28.04
CA LEU A 756 -30.25 -9.76 27.01
C LEU A 756 -31.32 -9.28 26.03
N PHE A 757 -32.17 -10.18 25.52
CA PHE A 757 -33.28 -9.82 24.64
C PHE A 757 -34.36 -9.02 25.36
N THR A 758 -34.59 -9.28 26.66
CA THR A 758 -35.48 -8.45 27.49
C THR A 758 -34.96 -7.00 27.57
N ILE A 759 -33.65 -6.82 27.76
CA ILE A 759 -33.03 -5.48 27.75
C ILE A 759 -33.15 -4.84 26.37
N PHE A 760 -32.92 -5.59 25.30
CA PHE A 760 -33.07 -5.10 23.93
C PHE A 760 -34.48 -4.54 23.69
N VAL A 761 -35.53 -5.29 24.03
CA VAL A 761 -36.93 -4.84 23.89
C VAL A 761 -37.22 -3.59 24.73
N ASN A 762 -36.76 -3.56 25.99
CA ASN A 762 -36.99 -2.42 26.87
C ASN A 762 -36.24 -1.14 26.45
N THR A 763 -35.08 -1.27 25.81
CA THR A 763 -34.21 -0.14 25.46
C THR A 763 -34.46 0.44 24.07
N ILE A 764 -35.06 -0.32 23.13
CA ILE A 764 -35.41 0.19 21.80
C ILE A 764 -36.49 1.27 21.86
N ASN A 765 -37.51 1.07 22.69
CA ASN A 765 -38.63 2.01 22.81
C ASN A 765 -38.33 3.21 23.73
N PHE A 766 -37.08 3.34 24.18
CA PHE A 766 -36.68 4.43 25.06
C PHE A 766 -36.49 5.73 24.25
N ASN A 767 -37.02 6.85 24.74
CA ASN A 767 -36.94 8.17 24.08
C ASN A 767 -35.56 8.85 24.23
N ASP A 768 -34.47 8.10 24.04
CA ASP A 768 -33.10 8.62 24.02
C ASP A 768 -32.28 7.97 22.90
N SER A 769 -31.74 8.81 22.00
CA SER A 769 -30.89 8.40 20.89
C SER A 769 -29.68 7.58 21.33
N LEU A 770 -29.05 7.95 22.45
CA LEU A 770 -27.84 7.27 22.92
C LEU A 770 -28.11 5.84 23.39
N ILE A 771 -29.29 5.61 23.97
CA ILE A 771 -29.75 4.30 24.43
C ILE A 771 -30.18 3.46 23.24
N GLN A 772 -31.05 3.99 22.36
CA GLN A 772 -31.50 3.28 21.15
C GLN A 772 -30.32 2.83 20.27
N LYS A 773 -29.32 3.69 20.05
CA LYS A 773 -28.11 3.36 19.28
C LYS A 773 -27.38 2.12 19.79
N ARG A 774 -27.33 1.94 21.10
CA ARG A 774 -26.63 0.82 21.77
C ARG A 774 -27.50 -0.42 21.83
N ALA A 775 -28.81 -0.26 22.02
CA ALA A 775 -29.78 -1.36 21.91
C ALA A 775 -29.63 -2.09 20.57
N TYR A 776 -29.64 -1.36 19.44
CA TYR A 776 -29.44 -1.95 18.12
C TYR A 776 -28.05 -2.60 17.94
N ARG A 777 -27.02 -2.10 18.64
CA ARG A 777 -25.67 -2.71 18.58
C ARG A 777 -25.63 -4.09 19.22
N ILE A 778 -26.52 -4.41 20.16
CA ILE A 778 -26.61 -5.76 20.76
C ILE A 778 -26.76 -6.81 19.66
N ILE A 779 -27.66 -6.63 18.70
CA ILE A 779 -27.87 -7.57 17.59
C ILE A 779 -26.60 -7.71 16.74
N THR A 780 -25.98 -6.58 16.38
CA THR A 780 -24.76 -6.61 15.55
C THR A 780 -23.60 -7.29 16.27
N LYS A 781 -23.43 -7.06 17.58
CA LYS A 781 -22.36 -7.65 18.38
C LYS A 781 -22.59 -9.13 18.65
N LEU A 782 -23.83 -9.53 18.89
CA LEU A 782 -24.18 -10.94 19.09
C LEU A 782 -23.92 -11.76 17.81
N SER A 783 -24.08 -11.16 16.63
CA SER A 783 -23.79 -11.83 15.37
C SER A 783 -22.29 -12.07 15.09
N GLU A 784 -21.37 -11.50 15.89
CA GLU A 784 -19.93 -11.73 15.75
C GLU A 784 -19.51 -13.13 16.24
N SER A 785 -20.29 -13.77 17.12
CA SER A 785 -20.05 -15.13 17.62
C SER A 785 -20.95 -16.16 16.94
N GLU A 786 -20.48 -17.40 16.78
CA GLU A 786 -21.27 -18.47 16.15
C GLU A 786 -22.47 -18.87 17.00
N THR A 787 -22.28 -18.98 18.31
CA THR A 787 -23.36 -19.23 19.29
C THR A 787 -24.39 -18.11 19.28
N GLY A 788 -23.94 -16.85 19.15
CA GLY A 788 -24.82 -15.70 19.05
C GLY A 788 -25.65 -15.69 17.76
N LYS A 789 -25.09 -16.10 16.62
CA LYS A 789 -25.86 -16.29 15.37
C LYS A 789 -26.96 -17.34 15.52
N LEU A 790 -26.67 -18.46 16.18
CA LEU A 790 -27.67 -19.50 16.45
C LEU A 790 -28.79 -18.99 17.37
N ALA A 791 -28.44 -18.20 18.39
CA ALA A 791 -29.43 -17.56 19.25
C ALA A 791 -30.30 -16.55 18.50
N LEU A 792 -29.70 -15.71 17.64
CA LEU A 792 -30.43 -14.79 16.78
C LEU A 792 -31.41 -15.51 15.85
N LEU A 793 -31.01 -16.67 15.30
CA LEU A 793 -31.90 -17.51 14.50
C LEU A 793 -33.06 -18.10 15.32
N HIS A 794 -32.82 -18.50 16.57
CA HIS A 794 -33.86 -19.04 17.45
C HIS A 794 -34.93 -17.98 17.81
N TYR A 795 -34.51 -16.74 18.07
CA TYR A 795 -35.42 -15.63 18.43
C TYR A 795 -35.79 -14.71 17.25
N ILE A 796 -35.53 -15.14 16.01
CA ILE A 796 -35.64 -14.28 14.82
C ILE A 796 -37.03 -13.66 14.67
N SER A 797 -38.09 -14.45 14.88
CA SER A 797 -39.48 -13.99 14.73
C SER A 797 -39.87 -12.90 15.73
N ASP A 798 -39.34 -12.97 16.96
CA ASP A 798 -39.58 -11.91 17.96
C ASP A 798 -38.77 -10.66 17.63
N ILE A 799 -37.53 -10.80 17.14
CA ILE A 799 -36.68 -9.68 16.70
C ILE A 799 -37.33 -8.96 15.52
N GLU A 800 -37.84 -9.70 14.53
CA GLU A 800 -38.58 -9.16 13.39
C GLU A 800 -39.79 -8.34 13.84
N ARG A 801 -40.62 -8.88 14.76
CA ARG A 801 -41.77 -8.17 15.32
C ARG A 801 -41.35 -6.85 15.98
N VAL A 802 -40.34 -6.89 16.84
CA VAL A 802 -39.84 -5.72 17.58
C VAL A 802 -39.26 -4.67 16.62
N LEU A 803 -38.56 -5.07 15.57
CA LEU A 803 -38.05 -4.16 14.55
C LEU A 803 -39.19 -3.50 13.75
N ILE A 804 -40.27 -4.22 13.47
CA ILE A 804 -41.46 -3.67 12.80
C ILE A 804 -42.20 -2.69 13.72
N GLU A 805 -42.45 -3.05 14.98
CA GLU A 805 -43.14 -2.20 15.95
C GLU A 805 -42.38 -0.90 16.26
N SER A 806 -41.05 -0.94 16.18
CA SER A 806 -40.20 0.22 16.49
C SER A 806 -40.04 1.22 15.33
N ILE A 807 -40.65 1.00 14.15
CA ILE A 807 -40.54 1.94 13.01
C ILE A 807 -40.93 3.36 13.41
N ASP A 808 -42.02 3.52 14.16
CA ASP A 808 -42.56 4.84 14.55
C ASP A 808 -41.82 5.49 15.74
N SER A 809 -41.09 4.70 16.55
CA SER A 809 -40.39 5.16 17.75
C SER A 809 -38.90 5.47 17.54
N VAL A 810 -38.37 5.22 16.33
CA VAL A 810 -36.94 5.38 16.04
C VAL A 810 -36.54 6.84 15.86
N ILE A 811 -35.53 7.26 16.63
CA ILE A 811 -34.94 8.58 16.53
C ILE A 811 -33.98 8.62 15.33
N ILE A 812 -34.02 9.71 14.53
CA ILE A 812 -33.22 9.88 13.29
C ILE A 812 -31.74 9.56 13.49
N SER A 813 -31.15 9.99 14.61
CA SER A 813 -29.73 9.77 14.88
C SER A 813 -29.39 8.30 15.19
N ALA A 814 -30.35 7.47 15.61
CA ALA A 814 -30.18 6.03 15.86
C ALA A 814 -30.39 5.15 14.62
N LYS A 815 -30.93 5.70 13.53
CA LYS A 815 -31.16 4.99 12.27
C LYS A 815 -29.95 4.23 11.71
N PRO A 816 -28.70 4.76 11.71
CA PRO A 816 -27.56 3.97 11.22
C PRO A 816 -27.36 2.66 11.99
N SER A 817 -27.51 2.68 13.32
CA SER A 817 -27.40 1.48 14.14
C SER A 817 -28.55 0.50 13.87
N ARG A 818 -29.77 1.01 13.68
CA ARG A 818 -30.94 0.21 13.30
C ARG A 818 -30.75 -0.47 11.94
N LEU A 819 -30.33 0.28 10.92
CA LEU A 819 -30.04 -0.25 9.59
C LEU A 819 -28.95 -1.34 9.64
N ALA A 820 -27.91 -1.14 10.46
CA ALA A 820 -26.90 -2.18 10.68
C ALA A 820 -27.48 -3.46 11.31
N ALA A 821 -28.40 -3.33 12.28
CA ALA A 821 -29.10 -4.48 12.86
C ALA A 821 -30.01 -5.19 11.84
N ILE A 822 -30.77 -4.44 11.03
CA ILE A 822 -31.59 -4.98 9.94
C ILE A 822 -30.72 -5.73 8.94
N ASN A 823 -29.55 -5.20 8.59
CA ASN A 823 -28.63 -5.86 7.68
C ASN A 823 -28.19 -7.25 8.20
N VAL A 824 -27.92 -7.37 9.50
CA VAL A 824 -27.61 -8.66 10.15
C VAL A 824 -28.81 -9.60 10.15
N VAL A 825 -30.00 -9.12 10.46
CA VAL A 825 -31.24 -9.91 10.40
C VAL A 825 -31.48 -10.45 8.98
N LEU A 826 -31.23 -9.63 7.95
CA LEU A 826 -31.35 -10.07 6.55
C LEU A 826 -30.33 -11.15 6.14
N ASP A 827 -29.15 -11.22 6.76
CA ASP A 827 -28.22 -12.34 6.53
C ASP A 827 -28.77 -13.66 7.08
N LEU A 828 -29.46 -13.58 8.21
CA LEU A 828 -29.98 -14.72 8.96
C LEU A 828 -31.43 -15.08 8.57
N LEU A 829 -32.07 -14.30 7.69
CA LEU A 829 -33.48 -14.43 7.36
C LEU A 829 -33.83 -15.81 6.76
N PRO A 830 -34.71 -16.60 7.38
CA PRO A 830 -35.18 -17.87 6.83
C PRO A 830 -36.06 -17.67 5.58
N LYS A 831 -36.10 -18.66 4.68
CA LYS A 831 -36.96 -18.62 3.47
C LYS A 831 -38.47 -18.54 3.73
N LYS A 832 -38.89 -18.82 4.97
CA LYS A 832 -40.31 -18.78 5.40
C LYS A 832 -40.75 -17.40 5.90
N ASP A 833 -39.80 -16.56 6.32
CA ASP A 833 -40.08 -15.28 6.97
C ASP A 833 -39.80 -14.08 6.04
N LEU A 834 -39.96 -14.29 4.72
CA LEU A 834 -39.74 -13.24 3.73
C LEU A 834 -40.76 -12.08 3.83
N PHE A 835 -41.83 -12.22 4.61
CA PHE A 835 -42.77 -11.13 4.92
C PHE A 835 -42.09 -9.94 5.62
N PHE A 836 -40.94 -10.16 6.27
CA PHE A 836 -40.16 -9.10 6.89
C PHE A 836 -39.68 -8.05 5.88
N ILE A 837 -39.35 -8.47 4.65
CA ILE A 837 -38.86 -7.56 3.60
C ILE A 837 -39.93 -6.52 3.22
N PRO A 838 -41.14 -6.89 2.72
CA PRO A 838 -42.21 -5.92 2.45
C PRO A 838 -42.53 -5.01 3.65
N SER A 839 -42.40 -5.52 4.87
CA SER A 839 -42.73 -4.80 6.10
C SER A 839 -41.75 -3.66 6.45
N ILE A 840 -40.48 -3.78 6.06
CA ILE A 840 -39.41 -2.82 6.44
C ILE A 840 -38.83 -2.05 5.25
N VAL A 841 -39.22 -2.42 4.02
CA VAL A 841 -38.76 -1.75 2.79
C VAL A 841 -39.07 -0.26 2.79
N SER A 842 -40.23 0.18 3.28
CA SER A 842 -40.59 1.61 3.36
C SER A 842 -39.65 2.42 4.27
N ASP A 843 -39.28 1.87 5.43
CA ASP A 843 -38.31 2.45 6.37
C ASP A 843 -36.91 2.58 5.72
N THR A 844 -36.51 1.55 4.97
CA THR A 844 -35.24 1.53 4.24
C THR A 844 -35.24 2.54 3.09
N ILE A 845 -36.33 2.62 2.31
CA ILE A 845 -36.49 3.58 1.21
C ILE A 845 -36.35 5.01 1.73
N LEU A 846 -37.07 5.38 2.80
CA LEU A 846 -36.98 6.71 3.40
C LEU A 846 -35.55 7.05 3.84
N SER A 847 -34.82 6.06 4.36
CA SER A 847 -33.44 6.23 4.82
C SER A 847 -32.43 6.53 3.70
N THR A 848 -32.78 6.30 2.42
CA THR A 848 -31.93 6.69 1.27
C THR A 848 -31.77 8.21 1.12
N LYS A 849 -32.68 8.98 1.73
CA LYS A 849 -32.66 10.45 1.76
C LYS A 849 -32.39 11.06 3.13
N ASP A 850 -31.86 10.27 4.07
CA ASP A 850 -31.43 10.79 5.37
C ASP A 850 -30.28 11.81 5.23
N VAL A 851 -30.15 12.71 6.21
CA VAL A 851 -29.05 13.68 6.28
C VAL A 851 -27.69 13.00 6.46
N ASN A 852 -27.66 11.85 7.15
CA ASN A 852 -26.44 11.11 7.45
C ASN A 852 -26.01 10.25 6.26
N GLU A 853 -24.80 10.49 5.73
CA GLU A 853 -24.22 9.74 4.62
C GLU A 853 -24.17 8.22 4.88
N LYS A 854 -23.78 7.80 6.09
CA LYS A 854 -23.72 6.38 6.45
C LYS A 854 -25.08 5.69 6.43
N SER A 855 -26.15 6.41 6.79
CA SER A 855 -27.52 5.88 6.68
C SER A 855 -27.90 5.65 5.21
N ARG A 856 -27.52 6.58 4.32
CA ARG A 856 -27.80 6.46 2.88
C ARG A 856 -27.04 5.28 2.27
N GLU A 857 -25.73 5.16 2.55
CA GLU A 857 -24.93 4.03 2.06
C GLU A 857 -25.47 2.68 2.55
N LEU A 858 -25.78 2.56 3.85
CA LEU A 858 -26.33 1.35 4.42
C LEU A 858 -27.70 1.02 3.84
N SER A 859 -28.59 2.00 3.67
CA SER A 859 -29.93 1.77 3.10
C SER A 859 -29.87 1.28 1.65
N TYR A 860 -29.00 1.84 0.80
CA TYR A 860 -28.78 1.30 -0.55
C TYR A 860 -28.25 -0.14 -0.51
N SER A 861 -27.30 -0.44 0.38
CA SER A 861 -26.77 -1.80 0.53
C SER A 861 -27.85 -2.81 0.97
N ILE A 862 -28.75 -2.38 1.86
CA ILE A 862 -29.85 -3.18 2.37
C ILE A 862 -30.89 -3.43 1.27
N LEU A 863 -31.23 -2.42 0.47
CA LEU A 863 -32.15 -2.57 -0.67
C LEU A 863 -31.65 -3.60 -1.69
N ILE A 864 -30.36 -3.54 -2.04
CA ILE A 864 -29.74 -4.53 -2.94
C ILE A 864 -29.79 -5.92 -2.31
N LYS A 865 -29.51 -6.03 -1.01
CA LYS A 865 -29.53 -7.30 -0.29
C LYS A 865 -30.94 -7.91 -0.20
N MET A 866 -31.95 -7.08 0.04
CA MET A 866 -33.36 -7.49 -0.03
C MET A 866 -33.70 -8.04 -1.42
N GLY A 867 -33.28 -7.37 -2.49
CA GLY A 867 -33.44 -7.86 -3.86
C GLY A 867 -32.77 -9.21 -4.11
N LYS A 868 -31.51 -9.39 -3.66
CA LYS A 868 -30.79 -10.67 -3.74
C LYS A 868 -31.51 -11.77 -2.98
N LYS A 869 -31.98 -11.51 -1.75
CA LYS A 869 -32.75 -12.47 -0.95
C LYS A 869 -34.08 -12.86 -1.60
N MET A 870 -34.79 -11.91 -2.19
CA MET A 870 -36.02 -12.18 -2.94
C MET A 870 -35.76 -12.99 -4.23
N SER A 871 -34.55 -12.90 -4.81
CA SER A 871 -34.15 -13.70 -5.97
C SER A 871 -33.77 -15.16 -5.65
N GLU A 872 -33.41 -15.48 -4.41
CA GLU A 872 -33.06 -16.84 -3.95
C GLU A 872 -34.29 -17.78 -3.82
N GLY A 873 -35.50 -17.24 -4.01
CA GLY A 873 -36.78 -17.93 -3.94
C GLY A 873 -37.26 -18.23 -2.51
N GLY A 874 -38.58 -18.23 -2.31
CA GLY A 874 -39.25 -18.50 -1.04
C GLY A 874 -40.72 -18.09 -1.11
N THR A 875 -41.40 -18.03 0.04
CA THR A 875 -42.82 -17.68 0.12
C THR A 875 -43.00 -16.43 0.99
N VAL A 876 -43.65 -15.41 0.44
CA VAL A 876 -44.04 -14.20 1.18
C VAL A 876 -45.45 -14.42 1.74
N GLN A 877 -45.54 -14.48 3.06
CA GLN A 877 -46.81 -14.60 3.77
C GLN A 877 -47.47 -13.23 3.91
N ASN A 878 -48.36 -12.89 2.97
CA ASN A 878 -49.02 -11.58 2.93
C ASN A 878 -49.88 -11.32 4.17
N SER A 879 -50.41 -12.38 4.81
CA SER A 879 -51.17 -12.31 6.06
C SER A 879 -50.40 -11.69 7.24
N LYS A 880 -49.06 -11.72 7.21
CA LYS A 880 -48.18 -11.14 8.25
C LYS A 880 -47.66 -9.74 7.93
N VAL A 881 -47.88 -9.25 6.71
CA VAL A 881 -47.40 -7.93 6.29
C VAL A 881 -48.34 -6.85 6.87
N PRO A 882 -47.81 -5.82 7.56
CA PRO A 882 -48.62 -4.73 8.09
C PRO A 882 -49.47 -4.06 6.99
N GLY A 883 -50.79 -4.02 7.17
CA GLY A 883 -51.72 -3.36 6.24
C GLY A 883 -52.40 -4.26 5.21
N PHE A 884 -52.06 -5.56 5.15
CA PHE A 884 -52.72 -6.55 4.28
C PHE A 884 -53.80 -7.34 5.04
N SER A 885 -54.85 -7.80 4.35
CA SER A 885 -55.93 -8.60 4.95
C SER A 885 -55.50 -10.05 5.16
N GLN A 886 -56.02 -10.69 6.22
CA GLN A 886 -55.67 -12.10 6.58
C GLN A 886 -56.06 -13.12 5.48
N ASP A 887 -56.97 -12.75 4.58
CA ASP A 887 -57.48 -13.61 3.49
C ASP A 887 -56.64 -13.56 2.19
N GLN A 888 -55.55 -12.80 2.15
CA GLN A 888 -54.71 -12.73 0.95
C GLN A 888 -53.84 -13.99 0.77
N PRO A 889 -53.75 -14.56 -0.45
CA PRO A 889 -52.93 -15.72 -0.71
C PRO A 889 -51.43 -15.39 -0.60
N ASP A 890 -50.66 -16.39 -0.18
CA ASP A 890 -49.20 -16.35 -0.16
C ASP A 890 -48.66 -16.28 -1.59
N VAL A 891 -47.60 -15.49 -1.80
CA VAL A 891 -47.00 -15.28 -3.13
C VAL A 891 -45.55 -15.74 -3.12
N GLU A 892 -45.10 -16.34 -4.22
CA GLU A 892 -43.70 -16.71 -4.40
C GLU A 892 -42.81 -15.48 -4.49
N ALA A 893 -41.69 -15.50 -3.75
CA ALA A 893 -40.72 -14.43 -3.77
C ALA A 893 -39.97 -14.45 -5.10
N SER A 894 -40.06 -13.33 -5.82
CA SER A 894 -39.31 -13.09 -7.04
C SER A 894 -38.72 -11.69 -7.03
N LEU A 895 -37.70 -11.49 -7.86
CA LEU A 895 -37.12 -10.17 -8.06
C LEU A 895 -38.14 -9.19 -8.65
N GLU A 896 -39.00 -9.64 -9.55
CA GLU A 896 -40.11 -8.85 -10.12
C GLU A 896 -41.11 -8.39 -9.04
N LEU A 897 -41.50 -9.29 -8.13
CA LEU A 897 -42.36 -8.95 -7.00
C LEU A 897 -41.70 -7.92 -6.08
N PHE A 898 -40.38 -8.02 -5.85
CA PHE A 898 -39.66 -7.01 -5.08
C PHE A 898 -39.69 -5.63 -5.76
N PHE A 899 -39.47 -5.56 -7.08
CA PHE A 899 -39.62 -4.30 -7.83
C PHE A 899 -41.04 -3.75 -7.76
N ASN A 900 -42.06 -4.59 -7.81
CA ASN A 900 -43.46 -4.17 -7.64
C ASN A 900 -43.73 -3.60 -6.24
N ILE A 901 -43.20 -4.24 -5.19
CA ILE A 901 -43.30 -3.74 -3.80
C ILE A 901 -42.63 -2.36 -3.67
N VAL A 902 -41.42 -2.21 -4.18
CA VAL A 902 -40.71 -0.91 -4.14
C VAL A 902 -41.49 0.14 -4.94
N SER A 903 -42.02 -0.24 -6.11
CA SER A 903 -42.77 0.67 -7.00
C SER A 903 -44.10 1.13 -6.40
N ALA A 904 -44.72 0.35 -5.51
CA ALA A 904 -45.89 0.80 -4.76
C ALA A 904 -45.61 2.10 -3.96
N GLY A 905 -44.36 2.34 -3.56
CA GLY A 905 -43.92 3.59 -2.92
C GLY A 905 -44.04 4.84 -3.81
N LEU A 906 -44.20 4.70 -5.13
CA LEU A 906 -44.45 5.80 -6.06
C LEU A 906 -45.90 6.33 -5.96
N ALA A 907 -46.83 5.51 -5.48
CA ALA A 907 -48.23 5.89 -5.25
C ALA A 907 -48.45 6.56 -3.88
N ALA A 908 -47.39 6.79 -3.10
CA ALA A 908 -47.48 7.43 -1.78
C ALA A 908 -47.89 8.91 -1.87
N ASN A 909 -48.62 9.41 -0.88
CA ASN A 909 -49.07 10.82 -0.84
C ASN A 909 -47.93 11.81 -0.52
N SER A 910 -46.84 11.35 0.11
CA SER A 910 -45.72 12.21 0.50
C SER A 910 -44.73 12.39 -0.64
N GLN A 911 -44.45 13.64 -1.00
CA GLN A 911 -43.44 13.98 -2.03
C GLN A 911 -42.05 13.44 -1.67
N HIS A 912 -41.71 13.44 -0.38
CA HIS A 912 -40.45 12.90 0.12
C HIS A 912 -40.34 11.40 -0.16
N MET A 913 -41.42 10.64 0.14
CA MET A 913 -41.49 9.20 -0.12
C MET A 913 -41.38 8.89 -1.61
N ILE A 914 -42.16 9.56 -2.47
CA ILE A 914 -42.07 9.37 -3.94
C ILE A 914 -40.63 9.58 -4.41
N SER A 915 -39.98 10.65 -3.95
CA SER A 915 -38.62 10.97 -4.38
C SER A 915 -37.56 9.98 -3.85
N ALA A 916 -37.72 9.46 -2.64
CA ALA A 916 -36.88 8.42 -2.07
C ALA A 916 -37.07 7.08 -2.80
N THR A 917 -38.31 6.75 -3.16
CA THR A 917 -38.65 5.57 -3.98
C THR A 917 -37.99 5.65 -5.35
N ILE A 918 -38.05 6.78 -6.06
CA ILE A 918 -37.36 6.97 -7.36
C ILE A 918 -35.84 6.75 -7.20
N THR A 919 -35.24 7.23 -6.11
CA THR A 919 -33.80 7.07 -5.84
C THR A 919 -33.45 5.62 -5.48
N SER A 920 -34.37 4.90 -4.83
CA SER A 920 -34.23 3.47 -4.52
C SER A 920 -34.33 2.62 -5.78
N ILE A 921 -35.32 2.89 -6.65
CA ILE A 921 -35.47 2.22 -7.96
C ILE A 921 -34.25 2.50 -8.84
N SER A 922 -33.74 3.75 -8.85
CA SER A 922 -32.50 4.12 -9.54
C SER A 922 -31.32 3.20 -9.15
N CYS A 923 -31.15 2.97 -7.85
CA CYS A 923 -30.09 2.09 -7.32
C CYS A 923 -30.32 0.63 -7.71
N LEU A 924 -31.57 0.14 -7.62
CA LEU A 924 -31.91 -1.24 -7.93
C LEU A 924 -31.80 -1.55 -9.43
N VAL A 925 -32.23 -0.64 -10.31
CA VAL A 925 -32.09 -0.77 -11.76
C VAL A 925 -30.62 -0.81 -12.15
N TYR A 926 -29.78 0.05 -11.55
CA TYR A 926 -28.34 0.03 -11.81
C TYR A 926 -27.68 -1.32 -11.50
N GLU A 927 -28.10 -2.00 -10.42
CA GLU A 927 -27.53 -3.29 -9.99
C GLU A 927 -28.16 -4.50 -10.71
N PHE A 928 -29.47 -4.49 -10.97
CA PHE A 928 -30.23 -5.66 -11.42
C PHE A 928 -30.73 -5.60 -12.86
N GLN A 929 -30.35 -4.59 -13.66
CA GLN A 929 -30.84 -4.44 -15.05
C GLN A 929 -30.70 -5.69 -15.92
N ASP A 930 -29.65 -6.50 -15.73
CA ASP A 930 -29.43 -7.72 -16.52
C ASP A 930 -30.29 -8.92 -16.06
N ASN A 931 -30.89 -8.83 -14.87
CA ASN A 931 -31.64 -9.91 -14.20
C ASN A 931 -33.16 -9.67 -14.17
N ILE A 932 -33.66 -8.58 -14.75
CA ILE A 932 -35.07 -8.19 -14.77
C ILE A 932 -35.63 -8.37 -16.18
N PRO A 933 -36.90 -8.81 -16.35
CA PRO A 933 -37.55 -8.82 -17.67
C PRO A 933 -37.61 -7.42 -18.29
N GLN A 934 -37.29 -7.34 -19.59
CA GLN A 934 -37.21 -6.09 -20.33
C GLN A 934 -38.51 -5.27 -20.30
N HIS A 935 -39.67 -5.93 -20.25
CA HIS A 935 -40.98 -5.26 -20.11
C HIS A 935 -41.08 -4.42 -18.82
N LEU A 936 -40.65 -4.97 -17.68
CA LEU A 936 -40.70 -4.28 -16.40
C LEU A 936 -39.77 -3.07 -16.39
N LEU A 937 -38.59 -3.16 -17.02
CA LEU A 937 -37.67 -2.03 -17.16
C LEU A 937 -38.28 -0.88 -17.96
N VAL A 938 -38.98 -1.20 -19.06
CA VAL A 938 -39.69 -0.21 -19.88
C VAL A 938 -40.82 0.45 -19.08
N GLU A 939 -41.63 -0.35 -18.37
CA GLU A 939 -42.73 0.15 -17.55
C GLU A 939 -42.23 1.07 -16.42
N LEU A 940 -41.14 0.70 -15.74
CA LEU A 940 -40.53 1.52 -14.70
C LEU A 940 -39.95 2.82 -15.26
N ALA A 941 -39.29 2.78 -16.41
CA ALA A 941 -38.75 3.96 -17.07
C ALA A 941 -39.87 4.95 -17.45
N GLN A 942 -40.89 4.49 -18.17
CA GLN A 942 -42.05 5.30 -18.55
C GLN A 942 -42.77 5.90 -17.33
N THR A 943 -42.94 5.10 -16.27
CA THR A 943 -43.58 5.57 -15.03
C THR A 943 -42.75 6.67 -14.35
N ILE A 944 -41.42 6.53 -14.28
CA ILE A 944 -40.54 7.52 -13.66
C ILE A 944 -40.38 8.77 -14.53
N GLU A 945 -40.37 8.62 -15.85
CA GLU A 945 -40.35 9.74 -16.79
C GLU A 945 -41.58 10.64 -16.64
N LEU A 946 -42.76 10.07 -16.39
CA LEU A 946 -43.96 10.87 -16.12
C LEU A 946 -43.77 11.79 -14.90
N PHE A 947 -43.01 11.36 -13.88
CA PHE A 947 -42.70 12.19 -12.70
C PHE A 947 -41.82 13.40 -13.03
N LEU A 948 -41.18 13.47 -14.22
CA LEU A 948 -40.56 14.71 -14.70
C LEU A 948 -41.59 15.82 -14.88
N THR A 949 -42.85 15.53 -15.15
CA THR A 949 -43.90 16.56 -15.27
C THR A 949 -44.41 17.09 -13.93
N SER A 950 -43.96 16.50 -12.81
CA SER A 950 -44.35 16.90 -11.45
C SER A 950 -43.90 18.31 -11.11
N LYS A 951 -44.67 19.03 -10.29
CA LYS A 951 -44.32 20.39 -9.82
C LYS A 951 -43.35 20.40 -8.64
N SER A 952 -43.06 19.24 -8.02
CA SER A 952 -42.21 19.17 -6.82
C SER A 952 -40.73 19.08 -7.17
N LYS A 953 -39.94 20.09 -6.75
CA LYS A 953 -38.48 20.17 -6.95
C LYS A 953 -37.74 18.94 -6.43
N GLU A 954 -38.25 18.30 -5.39
CA GLU A 954 -37.62 17.12 -4.81
C GLU A 954 -37.78 15.88 -5.69
N ILE A 955 -38.99 15.67 -6.22
CA ILE A 955 -39.32 14.56 -7.13
C ILE A 955 -38.54 14.71 -8.43
N ILE A 956 -38.52 15.91 -9.01
CA ILE A 956 -37.82 16.20 -10.27
C ILE A 956 -36.32 15.92 -10.14
N LYS A 957 -35.69 16.31 -9.03
CA LYS A 957 -34.26 16.05 -8.82
C LYS A 957 -33.96 14.54 -8.81
N SER A 958 -34.79 13.75 -8.16
CA SER A 958 -34.66 12.29 -8.14
C SER A 958 -34.97 11.67 -9.51
N ALA A 959 -36.00 12.15 -10.23
CA ALA A 959 -36.33 11.71 -11.57
C ALA A 959 -35.21 12.01 -12.58
N ILE A 960 -34.60 13.20 -12.52
CA ILE A 960 -33.41 13.55 -13.32
C ILE A 960 -32.23 12.64 -12.98
N GLY A 961 -32.08 12.28 -11.70
CA GLY A 961 -31.09 11.28 -11.24
C GLY A 961 -31.32 9.90 -11.87
N PHE A 962 -32.57 9.43 -11.89
CA PHE A 962 -32.96 8.19 -12.54
C PHE A 962 -32.67 8.22 -14.05
N VAL A 963 -33.11 9.26 -14.77
CA VAL A 963 -32.85 9.42 -16.21
C VAL A 963 -31.35 9.38 -16.52
N LYS A 964 -30.52 9.95 -15.65
CA LYS A 964 -29.06 9.87 -15.83
C LYS A 964 -28.57 8.42 -15.83
N ILE A 965 -29.09 7.60 -14.92
CA ILE A 965 -28.73 6.18 -14.79
C ILE A 965 -29.32 5.36 -15.92
N GLU A 966 -30.56 5.65 -16.30
CA GLU A 966 -31.23 5.09 -17.46
C GLU A 966 -30.36 5.27 -18.73
N VAL A 967 -29.88 6.50 -18.98
CA VAL A 967 -29.01 6.82 -20.11
C VAL A 967 -27.64 6.15 -20.03
N VAL A 968 -27.09 5.94 -18.83
CA VAL A 968 -25.76 5.34 -18.66
C VAL A 968 -25.81 3.81 -18.73
N SER A 969 -26.83 3.20 -18.15
CA SER A 969 -26.81 1.78 -17.78
C SER A 969 -27.64 0.91 -18.71
N LEU A 970 -28.80 1.41 -19.19
CA LEU A 970 -29.70 0.62 -20.03
C LEU A 970 -29.21 0.50 -21.50
N PRO A 971 -29.53 -0.61 -22.19
CA PRO A 971 -29.25 -0.80 -23.62
C PRO A 971 -29.82 0.32 -24.51
N LYS A 972 -29.17 0.57 -25.65
CA LYS A 972 -29.57 1.62 -26.61
C LYS A 972 -30.98 1.42 -27.16
N GLU A 973 -31.34 0.18 -27.46
CA GLU A 973 -32.61 -0.21 -28.10
C GLU A 973 -33.84 0.14 -27.24
N ILE A 974 -33.72 0.07 -25.91
CA ILE A 974 -34.83 0.37 -24.99
C ILE A 974 -35.12 1.86 -24.97
N ILE A 975 -34.06 2.68 -24.91
CA ILE A 975 -34.18 4.14 -24.78
C ILE A 975 -34.59 4.77 -26.12
N GLU A 976 -34.18 4.21 -27.27
CA GLU A 976 -34.56 4.73 -28.60
C GLU A 976 -36.08 4.77 -28.80
N ASN A 977 -36.80 3.73 -28.35
CA ASN A 977 -38.25 3.64 -28.50
C ASN A 977 -39.01 4.69 -27.67
N ASN A 978 -38.41 5.19 -26.59
CA ASN A 978 -39.02 6.17 -25.68
C ASN A 978 -38.36 7.56 -25.75
N LEU A 979 -37.42 7.75 -26.68
CA LEU A 979 -36.53 8.91 -26.71
C LEU A 979 -37.29 10.23 -26.94
N GLU A 980 -38.33 10.21 -27.79
CA GLU A 980 -39.14 11.39 -28.11
C GLU A 980 -39.91 11.91 -26.89
N GLU A 981 -40.56 11.01 -26.14
CA GLU A 981 -41.32 11.36 -24.94
C GLU A 981 -40.40 11.79 -23.79
N LEU A 982 -39.31 11.05 -23.57
CA LEU A 982 -38.28 11.39 -22.59
C LEU A 982 -37.72 12.80 -22.82
N LEU A 983 -37.33 13.13 -24.06
CA LEU A 983 -36.78 14.44 -24.40
C LEU A 983 -37.81 15.54 -24.20
N LYS A 984 -39.06 15.33 -24.63
CA LYS A 984 -40.15 16.30 -24.43
C LYS A 984 -40.34 16.62 -22.94
N ASN A 985 -40.37 15.61 -22.08
CA ASN A 985 -40.55 15.77 -20.63
C ASN A 985 -39.31 16.40 -19.95
N LEU A 986 -38.11 16.05 -20.41
CA LEU A 986 -36.86 16.60 -19.88
C LEU A 986 -36.67 18.08 -20.25
N MET A 987 -37.05 18.47 -21.47
CA MET A 987 -36.85 19.82 -21.99
C MET A 987 -37.71 20.89 -21.31
N GLN A 988 -38.85 20.52 -20.72
CA GLN A 988 -39.68 21.41 -19.90
C GLN A 988 -38.88 22.11 -18.78
N TRP A 989 -37.84 21.45 -18.25
CA TRP A 989 -36.99 21.96 -17.17
C TRP A 989 -35.80 22.77 -17.65
N SER A 990 -35.54 22.81 -18.96
CA SER A 990 -34.50 23.67 -19.54
C SER A 990 -34.90 25.15 -19.55
N HIS A 991 -36.22 25.43 -19.52
CA HIS A 991 -36.83 26.76 -19.56
C HIS A 991 -37.12 27.37 -18.17
N GLN A 992 -37.05 26.58 -17.09
CA GLN A 992 -37.30 27.09 -15.74
C GLN A 992 -36.06 27.80 -15.14
N HIS A 993 -36.27 28.88 -14.38
CA HIS A 993 -35.22 29.79 -13.85
C HIS A 993 -34.29 29.20 -12.76
N ALA A 994 -34.16 27.87 -12.64
CA ALA A 994 -33.22 27.22 -11.71
C ALA A 994 -31.96 26.74 -12.45
N GLY A 995 -30.89 27.56 -12.44
CA GLY A 995 -29.64 27.28 -13.19
C GLY A 995 -29.02 25.90 -12.97
N HIS A 996 -29.09 25.35 -11.74
CA HIS A 996 -28.59 24.01 -11.44
C HIS A 996 -29.36 22.89 -12.16
N ILE A 997 -30.68 22.99 -12.31
CA ILE A 997 -31.48 21.95 -13.01
C ILE A 997 -31.22 22.03 -14.51
N LYS A 998 -31.15 23.26 -15.06
CA LYS A 998 -30.83 23.51 -16.46
C LYS A 998 -29.46 22.92 -16.87
N SER A 999 -28.45 23.05 -16.01
CA SER A 999 -27.13 22.43 -16.25
C SER A 999 -27.21 20.90 -16.30
N LYS A 1000 -27.92 20.26 -15.35
CA LYS A 1000 -28.10 18.80 -15.31
C LYS A 1000 -28.81 18.27 -16.54
N VAL A 1001 -29.89 18.94 -16.98
CA VAL A 1001 -30.60 18.62 -18.23
C VAL A 1001 -29.66 18.70 -19.43
N LYS A 1002 -28.87 19.77 -19.54
CA LYS A 1002 -27.87 19.93 -20.62
C LYS A 1002 -26.86 18.78 -20.63
N HIS A 1003 -26.36 18.34 -19.49
CA HIS A 1003 -25.41 17.22 -19.40
C HIS A 1003 -26.02 15.88 -19.80
N ILE A 1004 -27.29 15.63 -19.44
CA ILE A 1004 -28.01 14.43 -19.87
C ILE A 1004 -28.16 14.44 -21.39
N VAL A 1005 -28.57 15.57 -21.98
CA VAL A 1005 -28.67 15.74 -23.44
C VAL A 1005 -27.30 15.56 -24.11
N GLU A 1006 -26.22 16.08 -23.52
CA GLU A 1006 -24.86 15.85 -24.02
C GLU A 1006 -24.46 14.36 -24.00
N ARG A 1007 -24.86 13.61 -22.98
CA ARG A 1007 -24.62 12.16 -22.89
C ARG A 1007 -25.46 11.40 -23.91
N LEU A 1008 -26.74 11.74 -24.07
CA LEU A 1008 -27.60 11.21 -25.13
C LEU A 1008 -26.93 11.42 -26.50
N ILE A 1009 -26.42 12.63 -26.80
CA ILE A 1009 -25.73 12.95 -28.07
C ILE A 1009 -24.45 12.10 -28.26
N ARG A 1010 -23.78 11.70 -27.19
CA ARG A 1010 -22.65 10.75 -27.30
C ARG A 1010 -23.12 9.32 -27.59
N LYS A 1011 -24.29 8.91 -27.08
CA LYS A 1011 -24.79 7.54 -27.16
C LYS A 1011 -25.53 7.23 -28.47
N PHE A 1012 -26.39 8.15 -28.93
CA PHE A 1012 -27.27 8.00 -30.11
C PHE A 1012 -26.84 8.84 -31.32
N GLY A 1013 -25.86 9.73 -31.13
CA GLY A 1013 -25.44 10.67 -32.16
C GLY A 1013 -26.31 11.92 -32.21
N TYR A 1014 -25.89 12.88 -33.03
CA TYR A 1014 -26.53 14.19 -33.12
C TYR A 1014 -27.84 14.15 -33.91
N GLU A 1015 -27.88 13.37 -35.00
CA GLU A 1015 -28.99 13.34 -35.96
C GLU A 1015 -30.28 12.77 -35.34
N VAL A 1016 -30.16 11.67 -34.58
CA VAL A 1016 -31.30 11.01 -33.92
C VAL A 1016 -31.94 11.92 -32.86
N ILE A 1017 -31.13 12.69 -32.13
CA ILE A 1017 -31.63 13.58 -31.07
C ILE A 1017 -32.18 14.88 -31.64
N GLU A 1018 -31.62 15.40 -32.73
CA GLU A 1018 -32.15 16.58 -33.39
C GLU A 1018 -33.53 16.32 -34.02
N ALA A 1019 -33.79 15.08 -34.48
CA ALA A 1019 -35.09 14.66 -34.98
C ALA A 1019 -36.18 14.60 -33.89
N ASN A 1020 -35.80 14.17 -32.68
CA ASN A 1020 -36.73 13.89 -31.58
C ASN A 1020 -36.85 15.02 -30.54
N ILE A 1021 -36.16 16.16 -30.72
CA ILE A 1021 -36.25 17.33 -29.84
C ILE A 1021 -37.31 18.33 -30.33
N PRO A 1022 -38.14 18.90 -29.44
CA PRO A 1022 -39.06 19.99 -29.76
C PRO A 1022 -38.39 21.20 -30.43
N GLU A 1023 -39.09 21.86 -31.36
CA GLU A 1023 -38.49 22.92 -32.20
C GLU A 1023 -37.98 24.13 -31.39
N GLU A 1024 -38.60 24.43 -30.26
CA GLU A 1024 -38.24 25.52 -29.36
C GLU A 1024 -36.84 25.34 -28.75
N ASP A 1025 -36.38 24.10 -28.64
CA ASP A 1025 -35.18 23.69 -27.91
C ASP A 1025 -33.98 23.33 -28.80
N LYS A 1026 -34.17 23.35 -30.12
CA LYS A 1026 -33.09 23.12 -31.10
C LYS A 1026 -31.89 24.07 -30.89
N LYS A 1027 -32.12 25.28 -30.34
CA LYS A 1027 -31.05 26.23 -29.96
C LYS A 1027 -30.09 25.67 -28.90
N LEU A 1028 -30.58 24.87 -27.95
CA LEU A 1028 -29.74 24.25 -26.92
C LEU A 1028 -28.79 23.20 -27.52
N ILE A 1029 -29.26 22.42 -28.50
CA ILE A 1029 -28.42 21.45 -29.22
C ILE A 1029 -27.32 22.17 -30.02
N VAL A 1030 -27.66 23.27 -30.70
CA VAL A 1030 -26.70 24.11 -31.44
C VAL A 1030 -25.65 24.71 -30.48
N ASN A 1031 -26.06 25.14 -29.29
CA ASN A 1031 -25.14 25.64 -28.27
C ASN A 1031 -24.21 24.55 -27.73
N ILE A 1032 -24.72 23.34 -27.50
CA ILE A 1032 -23.92 22.16 -27.14
C ILE A 1032 -22.92 21.82 -28.26
N LYS A 1033 -23.34 21.86 -29.53
CA LYS A 1033 -22.47 21.62 -30.70
C LYS A 1033 -21.35 22.66 -30.80
N LYS A 1034 -21.68 23.95 -30.64
CA LYS A 1034 -20.69 25.05 -30.62
C LYS A 1034 -19.75 24.94 -29.42
N SER A 1035 -20.26 24.58 -28.24
CA SER A 1035 -19.46 24.37 -27.02
C SER A 1035 -18.49 23.19 -27.20
N ARG A 1036 -18.96 22.05 -27.72
CA ARG A 1036 -18.14 20.87 -27.99
C ARG A 1036 -17.11 21.12 -29.08
N ALA A 1037 -17.44 21.87 -30.13
CA ALA A 1037 -16.49 22.29 -31.16
C ALA A 1037 -15.41 23.22 -30.58
N ARG A 1038 -15.78 24.14 -29.67
CA ARG A 1038 -14.85 25.02 -28.94
C ARG A 1038 -13.95 24.22 -27.97
N ALA A 1039 -14.51 23.27 -27.23
CA ALA A 1039 -13.76 22.39 -26.33
C ALA A 1039 -12.79 21.49 -27.12
N LYS A 1040 -13.22 20.92 -28.25
CA LYS A 1040 -12.37 20.11 -29.15
C LYS A 1040 -11.22 20.94 -29.72
N ARG A 1041 -11.47 22.19 -30.13
CA ARG A 1041 -10.43 23.15 -30.55
C ARG A 1041 -9.49 23.55 -29.41
N LYS A 1042 -10.00 23.74 -28.19
CA LYS A 1042 -9.19 24.07 -27.00
C LYS A 1042 -8.31 22.89 -26.59
N GLN A 1043 -8.83 21.67 -26.68
CA GLN A 1043 -8.08 20.43 -26.40
C GLN A 1043 -7.04 20.12 -27.49
N GLN A 1044 -7.34 20.43 -28.75
CA GLN A 1044 -6.36 20.42 -29.85
C GLN A 1044 -5.27 21.48 -29.65
N ASN A 1045 -5.62 22.72 -29.25
CA ASN A 1045 -4.65 23.77 -28.94
C ASN A 1045 -3.77 23.48 -27.72
N ILE A 1046 -4.27 22.70 -26.73
CA ILE A 1046 -3.49 22.23 -25.58
C ILE A 1046 -2.54 21.10 -26.00
N LYS A 1047 -2.95 20.23 -26.92
CA LYS A 1047 -2.10 19.18 -27.50
C LYS A 1047 -1.02 19.75 -28.43
N GLU A 1048 -1.29 20.85 -29.14
CA GLU A 1048 -0.34 21.47 -30.08
C GLU A 1048 0.71 22.38 -29.42
N ASN A 1049 0.52 22.83 -28.17
CA ASN A 1049 1.44 23.76 -27.48
C ASN A 1049 2.11 23.22 -26.21
N GLY A 1050 2.11 21.90 -25.99
CA GLY A 1050 2.71 21.32 -24.79
C GLY A 1050 3.06 19.85 -24.89
N GLU A 1051 4.20 19.52 -25.50
CA GLU A 1051 4.92 18.29 -25.19
C GLU A 1051 6.05 18.63 -24.22
N VAL A 1052 5.90 18.28 -22.93
CA VAL A 1052 6.77 17.38 -22.14
C VAL A 1052 6.12 17.22 -20.76
N ASN A 1053 5.83 15.96 -20.38
CA ASN A 1053 5.35 15.40 -19.10
C ASN A 1053 3.85 15.16 -18.92
N ALA A 1054 3.36 14.01 -19.43
CA ALA A 1054 2.31 13.22 -18.78
C ALA A 1054 2.29 11.77 -19.34
N GLU A 1055 3.28 10.95 -18.98
CA GLU A 1055 3.13 9.49 -18.93
C GLU A 1055 3.48 9.02 -17.52
N SER A 1056 2.46 8.87 -16.67
CA SER A 1056 2.41 7.91 -15.56
C SER A 1056 1.15 8.15 -14.72
N ASN A 1057 0.12 7.35 -14.97
CA ASN A 1057 -0.89 6.82 -14.03
C ASN A 1057 -2.27 6.79 -14.68
N ASN A 1058 -2.48 5.76 -15.50
CA ASN A 1058 -3.76 5.08 -15.62
C ASN A 1058 -3.47 3.62 -15.96
N ASN A 1059 -3.01 2.87 -14.96
CA ASN A 1059 -3.17 1.43 -14.94
C ASN A 1059 -4.13 1.10 -13.81
N GLY A 1060 -5.20 0.38 -14.19
CA GLY A 1060 -6.21 -0.11 -13.28
C GLY A 1060 -5.63 -1.05 -12.24
N ASN A 1061 -5.98 -0.78 -11.00
CA ASN A 1061 -5.94 -1.74 -9.91
C ASN A 1061 -7.40 -2.08 -9.58
N ASN A 1062 -7.97 -3.04 -10.30
CA ASN A 1062 -9.24 -3.67 -9.93
C ASN A 1062 -8.93 -5.08 -9.44
N ASN A 1063 -8.48 -5.18 -8.20
CA ASN A 1063 -8.57 -6.39 -7.40
C ASN A 1063 -8.66 -5.99 -5.93
N ASN A 1064 -9.88 -5.62 -5.51
CA ASN A 1064 -10.42 -5.79 -4.15
C ASN A 1064 -11.92 -5.45 -4.13
N ARG A 1065 -12.72 -6.26 -4.87
CA ARG A 1065 -14.18 -6.10 -5.02
C ARG A 1065 -14.98 -6.58 -3.79
N LYS A 1066 -14.76 -5.99 -2.62
CA LYS A 1066 -15.74 -6.10 -1.52
C LYS A 1066 -16.13 -4.77 -0.85
N GLY A 1067 -15.47 -3.66 -1.17
CA GLY A 1067 -15.80 -2.33 -0.61
C GLY A 1067 -16.13 -1.22 -1.63
N GLU A 1068 -16.01 -1.48 -2.93
CA GLU A 1068 -15.99 -0.44 -3.98
C GLU A 1068 -17.33 -0.24 -4.72
N LEU A 1069 -18.33 -1.10 -4.48
CA LEU A 1069 -19.56 -1.14 -5.28
C LEU A 1069 -20.45 0.12 -5.12
N MET A 1070 -20.54 0.66 -3.89
CA MET A 1070 -21.41 1.79 -3.58
C MET A 1070 -20.88 3.12 -4.13
N SER A 1071 -19.55 3.24 -4.23
CA SER A 1071 -18.89 4.39 -4.89
C SER A 1071 -19.25 4.45 -6.38
N GLY A 1072 -19.56 3.33 -7.05
CA GLY A 1072 -19.90 3.30 -8.47
C GLY A 1072 -21.21 4.02 -8.82
N TYR A 1073 -22.29 3.73 -8.10
CA TYR A 1073 -23.59 4.40 -8.26
C TYR A 1073 -23.51 5.89 -7.90
N GLU A 1074 -22.87 6.21 -6.78
CA GLU A 1074 -22.71 7.59 -6.32
C GLU A 1074 -21.82 8.39 -7.28
N LYS A 1075 -20.71 7.81 -7.74
CA LYS A 1075 -19.88 8.37 -8.80
C LYS A 1075 -20.68 8.55 -10.10
N ALA A 1076 -21.48 7.58 -10.52
CA ALA A 1076 -22.32 7.74 -11.71
C ALA A 1076 -23.27 8.95 -11.60
N ILE A 1077 -23.75 9.28 -10.40
CA ILE A 1077 -24.60 10.45 -10.10
C ILE A 1077 -23.81 11.77 -9.95
N TYR A 1078 -22.63 11.78 -9.34
CA TYR A 1078 -21.90 13.02 -8.98
C TYR A 1078 -20.65 13.33 -9.84
N ASP A 1079 -20.07 12.37 -10.57
CA ASP A 1079 -18.84 12.52 -11.40
C ASP A 1079 -19.00 13.44 -12.63
N SER A 1080 -20.13 14.15 -12.74
CA SER A 1080 -20.36 15.19 -13.76
C SER A 1080 -20.47 16.60 -13.21
N GLU A 1081 -20.43 16.80 -11.88
CA GLU A 1081 -20.46 18.14 -11.27
C GLU A 1081 -19.04 18.79 -11.21
N ASP A 1082 -17.97 18.00 -11.36
CA ASP A 1082 -16.57 18.46 -11.33
C ASP A 1082 -16.06 19.11 -12.65
N SER A 1083 -16.87 19.17 -13.71
CA SER A 1083 -16.45 19.68 -15.02
C SER A 1083 -16.71 21.19 -15.29
N ASP A 1084 -17.18 21.94 -14.29
CA ASP A 1084 -17.79 23.27 -14.50
C ASP A 1084 -16.84 24.49 -14.47
N GLU A 1085 -15.52 24.36 -14.24
CA GLU A 1085 -14.65 25.56 -14.07
C GLU A 1085 -13.94 26.08 -15.35
N TYR A 1086 -14.49 25.89 -16.56
CA TYR A 1086 -13.86 26.42 -17.79
C TYR A 1086 -14.77 27.14 -18.79
N MET A 1087 -15.95 27.66 -18.44
CA MET A 1087 -16.73 28.47 -19.39
C MET A 1087 -17.44 29.62 -18.66
N SER A 1088 -16.79 30.78 -18.57
CA SER A 1088 -17.47 32.06 -18.33
C SER A 1088 -17.91 32.59 -19.69
N ASP A 1089 -19.21 32.82 -19.86
CA ASP A 1089 -19.80 33.53 -21.00
C ASP A 1089 -19.47 35.02 -20.89
N ASP A 1090 -18.85 35.57 -21.94
CA ASP A 1090 -18.83 37.00 -22.24
C ASP A 1090 -19.94 37.24 -23.28
N GLU A 1091 -21.05 37.87 -22.87
CA GLU A 1091 -21.96 38.58 -23.75
C GLU A 1091 -22.19 39.99 -23.17
N ASP A 1092 -21.59 40.95 -23.88
CA ASP A 1092 -21.69 42.41 -23.98
C ASP A 1092 -22.68 43.21 -23.10
N GLU A 1093 -22.15 44.23 -22.41
CA GLU A 1093 -22.74 45.57 -22.28
C GLU A 1093 -21.61 46.63 -22.22
N ASP A 1094 -21.67 47.60 -23.13
CA ASP A 1094 -20.74 48.70 -23.32
C ASP A 1094 -20.79 49.71 -22.15
N GLU A 1095 -19.64 50.15 -21.62
CA GLU A 1095 -19.38 51.55 -21.24
C GLU A 1095 -17.88 51.77 -20.90
N GLU A 1096 -17.28 52.62 -21.73
CA GLU A 1096 -16.16 53.57 -21.57
C GLU A 1096 -15.06 53.39 -20.50
N GLU A 1097 -13.80 53.49 -20.99
CA GLU A 1097 -12.65 54.21 -20.41
C GLU A 1097 -12.12 53.77 -19.01
N GLU A 1098 -10.83 53.68 -18.69
CA GLU A 1098 -9.54 53.90 -19.33
C GLU A 1098 -8.47 53.31 -18.36
N ILE A 1099 -7.25 53.15 -18.87
CA ILE A 1099 -5.97 53.12 -18.11
C ILE A 1099 -5.48 51.80 -17.46
N SER A 1100 -4.43 51.30 -18.12
CA SER A 1100 -3.18 50.71 -17.61
C SER A 1100 -3.05 49.18 -17.51
N ARG A 1101 -2.41 48.68 -18.57
CA ARG A 1101 -1.70 47.40 -18.65
C ARG A 1101 -0.43 47.38 -17.79
N LYS A 1102 -0.03 46.14 -17.46
CA LYS A 1102 1.30 45.61 -17.03
C LYS A 1102 1.38 45.38 -15.50
N SER A 1103 1.72 44.19 -14.99
CA SER A 1103 2.63 43.17 -15.52
C SER A 1103 2.45 41.82 -14.80
N ARG A 1104 2.42 40.74 -15.59
CA ARG A 1104 2.67 39.36 -15.13
C ARG A 1104 4.18 39.11 -15.11
N LYS A 1105 4.73 38.67 -13.97
CA LYS A 1105 5.57 37.44 -13.90
C LYS A 1105 5.93 37.03 -12.45
N SER A 1106 5.53 35.78 -12.16
CA SER A 1106 6.07 34.76 -11.24
C SER A 1106 6.30 35.07 -9.75
N LYS A 1107 5.47 34.44 -8.90
CA LYS A 1107 5.89 33.92 -7.59
C LYS A 1107 5.42 32.47 -7.43
N LYS A 1108 6.38 31.58 -7.25
CA LYS A 1108 6.25 30.13 -6.98
C LYS A 1108 5.55 29.88 -5.63
N ASN A 1109 4.61 28.93 -5.67
CA ASN A 1109 4.07 28.01 -4.67
C ASN A 1109 4.25 28.35 -3.18
N ARG A 1110 3.12 28.71 -2.55
CA ARG A 1110 2.84 28.44 -1.13
C ARG A 1110 1.67 27.44 -1.08
N ASN A 1111 1.90 26.27 -0.50
CA ASN A 1111 0.83 25.32 -0.14
C ASN A 1111 -0.14 26.00 0.82
N GLN A 1112 -1.38 26.18 0.38
CA GLN A 1112 -2.52 26.54 1.23
C GLN A 1112 -3.41 25.31 1.32
N GLN A 1113 -3.69 24.85 2.55
CA GLN A 1113 -4.69 23.80 2.83
C GLN A 1113 -6.05 24.47 3.07
N TYR A 1114 -7.14 23.78 2.72
CA TYR A 1114 -8.50 24.29 2.74
C TYR A 1114 -9.45 23.32 3.42
N ILE A 1115 -10.44 23.87 4.14
CA ILE A 1115 -11.43 23.12 4.92
C ILE A 1115 -12.74 23.09 4.11
N PHE A 1116 -13.30 21.90 3.93
CA PHE A 1116 -14.58 21.69 3.24
C PHE A 1116 -15.76 21.85 4.24
N GLU A 1117 -16.69 22.77 3.96
CA GLU A 1117 -17.92 22.97 4.75
C GLU A 1117 -19.13 22.62 3.87
N SER A 1118 -19.92 21.61 4.26
CA SER A 1118 -21.26 21.38 3.70
C SER A 1118 -22.25 22.33 4.39
N LYS A 1119 -23.12 22.99 3.62
CA LYS A 1119 -24.00 24.06 4.13
C LYS A 1119 -25.06 23.62 5.15
N ASP A 1120 -25.26 22.32 5.34
CA ASP A 1120 -26.35 21.77 6.15
C ASP A 1120 -25.89 21.18 7.51
N GLU A 1121 -24.60 21.25 7.85
CA GLU A 1121 -24.09 20.84 9.17
C GLU A 1121 -22.94 21.75 9.65
N PRO A 1122 -23.00 22.33 10.86
CA PRO A 1122 -21.86 23.10 11.39
C PRO A 1122 -20.69 22.16 11.72
N LEU A 1123 -19.55 22.40 11.09
CA LEU A 1123 -18.32 21.62 11.24
C LEU A 1123 -17.85 21.58 12.71
N ASN A 1124 -17.87 20.40 13.34
CA ASN A 1124 -17.40 20.21 14.70
C ASN A 1124 -15.88 19.98 14.73
N LEU A 1125 -15.12 21.06 14.92
CA LEU A 1125 -13.64 21.12 14.87
C LEU A 1125 -12.90 20.22 15.89
N LEU A 1126 -13.62 19.55 16.80
CA LEU A 1126 -13.05 18.66 17.80
C LEU A 1126 -13.07 17.18 17.38
N ASP A 1127 -13.74 16.84 16.28
CA ASP A 1127 -13.84 15.45 15.83
C ASP A 1127 -12.59 15.00 15.04
N LYS A 1128 -12.10 13.78 15.27
CA LYS A 1128 -10.86 13.26 14.65
C LYS A 1128 -10.99 13.06 13.14
N GLN A 1129 -12.23 13.06 12.62
CA GLN A 1129 -12.55 12.99 11.19
C GLN A 1129 -12.49 14.36 10.49
N THR A 1130 -12.31 15.47 11.22
CA THR A 1130 -12.16 16.81 10.60
C THR A 1130 -10.92 16.93 9.71
N LEU A 1131 -9.88 16.12 9.95
CA LEU A 1131 -8.65 16.09 9.15
C LEU A 1131 -8.87 15.54 7.74
N SER A 1132 -9.88 14.69 7.50
CA SER A 1132 -10.21 14.23 6.14
C SER A 1132 -10.94 15.28 5.30
N HIS A 1133 -11.49 16.32 5.92
CA HIS A 1133 -12.09 17.48 5.25
C HIS A 1133 -11.08 18.59 4.91
N ILE A 1134 -9.77 18.36 5.16
CA ILE A 1134 -8.69 19.30 4.85
C ILE A 1134 -8.01 18.88 3.55
N SER A 1135 -8.37 19.53 2.45
CA SER A 1135 -7.77 19.33 1.14
C SER A 1135 -6.56 20.24 0.91
N SER A 1136 -5.56 19.76 0.17
CA SER A 1136 -4.42 20.57 -0.29
C SER A 1136 -4.71 21.41 -1.54
N THR A 1137 -5.89 21.23 -2.14
CA THR A 1137 -6.42 21.99 -3.28
C THR A 1137 -7.55 22.91 -2.82
N LYS A 1138 -7.61 24.13 -3.39
CA LYS A 1138 -8.53 25.23 -3.03
C LYS A 1138 -9.97 24.93 -3.46
N PRO A 1139 -10.92 24.58 -2.57
CA PRO A 1139 -12.33 24.63 -2.89
C PRO A 1139 -12.72 26.11 -2.91
N LYS A 1140 -13.27 26.57 -4.02
CA LYS A 1140 -13.87 27.89 -4.10
C LYS A 1140 -15.37 27.73 -3.87
N PHE A 1141 -15.85 28.20 -2.71
CA PHE A 1141 -17.26 28.51 -2.56
C PHE A 1141 -17.52 29.91 -3.12
N ASN A 1142 -18.52 30.01 -4.01
CA ASN A 1142 -18.98 31.25 -4.61
C ASN A 1142 -19.37 32.28 -3.53
N GLN A 1143 -18.74 33.44 -3.64
CA GLN A 1143 -19.30 34.68 -3.12
C GLN A 1143 -20.53 35.07 -3.95
N ASN A 1144 -21.47 35.72 -3.26
CA ASN A 1144 -22.60 36.51 -3.74
C ASN A 1144 -23.94 35.80 -3.96
N SER A 1145 -24.71 35.73 -2.88
CA SER A 1145 -26.07 36.27 -2.90
C SER A 1145 -26.25 37.21 -1.70
N ASN A 1146 -26.03 38.51 -1.92
CA ASN A 1146 -26.57 39.55 -1.07
C ASN A 1146 -28.05 39.76 -1.47
N ASN A 1147 -28.98 39.54 -0.54
CA ASN A 1147 -29.93 40.59 -0.16
C ASN A 1147 -30.77 40.27 1.09
N SER A 1148 -30.51 41.10 2.11
CA SER A 1148 -31.38 41.57 3.19
C SER A 1148 -31.91 40.57 4.26
N LYS A 1149 -31.49 40.79 5.51
CA LYS A 1149 -32.34 41.49 6.51
C LYS A 1149 -31.52 42.04 7.68
N ARG A 1150 -32.04 43.16 8.18
CA ARG A 1150 -31.48 44.16 9.10
C ARG A 1150 -31.42 43.69 10.57
N THR A 1151 -30.30 44.00 11.25
CA THR A 1151 -30.07 44.61 12.61
C THR A 1151 -30.88 44.14 13.85
N PRO A 1152 -30.35 44.24 15.12
CA PRO A 1152 -29.50 45.34 15.60
C PRO A 1152 -28.32 45.03 16.53
N LYS A 1153 -27.46 46.06 16.60
CA LYS A 1153 -26.32 46.24 17.50
C LYS A 1153 -26.79 46.81 18.84
N ASP A 1154 -26.12 46.43 19.92
CA ASP A 1154 -25.67 47.35 20.98
C ASP A 1154 -24.22 46.97 21.34
N LYS A 1155 -23.24 47.74 20.84
CA LYS A 1155 -22.48 48.81 21.53
C LYS A 1155 -21.42 48.27 22.51
N PHE A 1156 -20.15 48.43 22.14
CA PHE A 1156 -19.21 49.27 22.89
C PHE A 1156 -18.27 49.99 21.93
N LYS A 1157 -18.01 51.27 22.24
CA LYS A 1157 -17.23 52.24 21.46
C LYS A 1157 -15.75 52.15 21.82
N THR A 1158 -14.89 52.41 20.86
CA THR A 1158 -13.53 52.93 21.10
C THR A 1158 -13.40 54.27 20.36
N LYS A 1159 -12.96 55.30 21.06
CA LYS A 1159 -12.42 56.53 20.46
C LYS A 1159 -10.92 56.53 20.75
N GLU A 1160 -10.15 56.82 19.70
CA GLU A 1160 -8.80 57.39 19.76
C GLU A 1160 -7.76 56.63 20.60
N GLY A 1161 -7.05 55.72 19.92
CA GLY A 1161 -5.62 55.40 20.11
C GLY A 1161 -4.97 55.63 21.48
N LYS A 1162 -5.19 54.71 22.42
CA LYS A 1162 -4.17 53.98 23.23
C LYS A 1162 -4.88 53.36 24.44
N LEU A 1163 -4.73 52.06 24.62
CA LEU A 1163 -4.90 51.42 25.92
C LEU A 1163 -3.55 50.80 26.29
N LEU A 1164 -2.87 51.48 27.21
CA LEU A 1164 -1.71 51.01 27.96
C LEU A 1164 -2.19 49.96 28.96
N ILE A 1165 -1.50 48.83 29.02
CA ILE A 1165 -1.53 47.94 30.19
C ILE A 1165 -0.07 47.82 30.63
N ASN A 1166 0.15 48.20 31.89
CA ASN A 1166 1.45 48.32 32.55
C ASN A 1166 2.14 46.95 32.68
N GLU A 1167 3.36 46.85 32.17
CA GLU A 1167 4.35 45.84 32.59
C GLU A 1167 5.26 46.50 33.63
N ASP A 1168 4.78 46.59 34.87
CA ASP A 1168 5.64 46.77 36.04
C ASP A 1168 5.66 45.44 36.79
N GLY A 1169 6.64 44.63 36.44
CA GLY A 1169 7.01 43.39 37.11
C GLY A 1169 8.39 43.02 36.61
N GLU A 1170 9.40 43.25 37.45
CA GLU A 1170 10.81 43.00 37.18
C GLU A 1170 11.02 41.59 36.61
N ASP A 1171 11.48 41.51 35.37
CA ASP A 1171 12.02 40.29 34.76
C ASP A 1171 13.36 39.95 35.44
N ASP A 1172 13.27 39.34 36.63
CA ASP A 1172 14.35 38.52 37.15
C ASP A 1172 14.37 37.21 36.34
N ASP A 1173 15.28 37.17 35.36
CA ASP A 1173 15.63 36.01 34.55
C ASP A 1173 16.01 34.83 35.50
N PRO A 1174 15.18 33.77 35.66
CA PRO A 1174 15.41 32.71 36.67
C PRO A 1174 16.59 31.79 36.38
N PHE A 1175 17.38 32.10 35.34
CA PHE A 1175 18.39 31.22 34.76
C PHE A 1175 19.83 31.61 35.07
N LYS A 1176 20.08 32.60 35.94
CA LYS A 1176 21.46 33.06 36.17
C LYS A 1176 22.11 32.78 37.51
N ASP A 1177 21.41 32.30 38.54
CA ASP A 1177 22.10 32.08 39.81
C ASP A 1177 21.73 30.76 40.51
N LYS A 1178 22.81 30.03 40.83
CA LYS A 1178 22.98 28.89 41.76
C LYS A 1178 23.08 27.51 41.11
N GLU A 1179 24.32 27.21 40.72
CA GLU A 1179 24.88 25.86 40.76
C GLU A 1179 24.70 25.26 42.17
N GLN A 1180 23.67 24.43 42.32
CA GLN A 1180 23.70 23.35 43.29
C GLN A 1180 23.80 22.05 42.51
N THR A 1181 24.90 21.35 42.76
CA THR A 1181 25.38 20.14 42.10
C THR A 1181 24.26 19.12 41.85
N LEU A 1182 23.75 19.11 40.61
CA LEU A 1182 22.98 18.00 40.07
C LEU A 1182 23.94 16.84 39.73
N PRO A 1183 23.48 15.58 39.77
CA PRO A 1183 24.28 14.48 39.28
C PRO A 1183 24.48 14.61 37.76
N ASN A 1184 25.73 14.62 37.29
CA ASN A 1184 26.16 14.88 35.90
C ASN A 1184 25.35 14.15 34.80
N GLY A 1185 24.67 13.04 35.10
CA GLY A 1185 23.84 12.31 34.13
C GLY A 1185 22.49 12.94 33.79
N ILE A 1186 21.98 13.87 34.62
CA ILE A 1186 20.70 14.55 34.38
C ILE A 1186 20.91 15.81 33.51
N ASP A 1187 22.08 16.43 33.56
CA ASP A 1187 22.38 17.64 32.78
C ASP A 1187 22.38 17.38 31.26
N ALA A 1188 22.91 16.23 30.81
CA ALA A 1188 22.86 15.84 29.40
C ALA A 1188 21.42 15.61 28.89
N TYR A 1189 20.55 15.06 29.76
CA TYR A 1189 19.12 14.87 29.46
C TYR A 1189 18.37 16.20 29.42
N VAL A 1190 18.70 17.12 30.34
CA VAL A 1190 18.17 18.48 30.37
C VAL A 1190 18.61 19.27 29.11
N ASP A 1191 19.84 19.10 28.64
CA ASP A 1191 20.32 19.71 27.40
C ASP A 1191 19.66 19.11 26.15
N ALA A 1192 19.42 17.79 26.11
CA ALA A 1192 18.64 17.15 25.06
C ALA A 1192 17.20 17.69 25.02
N ILE A 1193 16.54 17.85 26.17
CA ILE A 1193 15.20 18.46 26.25
C ILE A 1193 15.21 19.94 25.84
N LYS A 1194 16.22 20.72 26.27
CA LYS A 1194 16.38 22.14 25.90
C LYS A 1194 16.63 22.34 24.40
N SER A 1195 17.24 21.36 23.73
CA SER A 1195 17.45 21.35 22.27
C SER A 1195 16.19 20.96 21.46
N GLY A 1196 15.13 20.54 22.15
CA GLY A 1196 13.84 20.20 21.57
C GLY A 1196 13.16 21.39 20.84
N PRO A 1197 12.27 21.11 19.87
CA PRO A 1197 11.66 22.16 19.06
C PRO A 1197 10.72 23.05 19.88
N VAL A 1198 11.02 24.34 19.97
CA VAL A 1198 10.16 25.32 20.64
C VAL A 1198 9.09 25.82 19.67
N ARG A 1199 7.83 25.86 20.11
CA ARG A 1199 6.71 26.43 19.34
C ARG A 1199 6.83 27.95 19.31
N GLY A 1200 7.07 28.52 18.13
CA GLY A 1200 7.00 29.96 17.93
C GLY A 1200 5.56 30.48 17.91
N GLN A 1201 5.39 31.80 17.99
CA GLN A 1201 4.12 32.58 18.00
C GLN A 1201 3.11 32.29 16.85
N ARG A 1202 3.44 31.36 15.94
CA ARG A 1202 2.60 30.91 14.81
C ARG A 1202 2.44 29.39 14.76
N ASN A 1203 2.59 28.70 15.90
CA ASN A 1203 2.43 27.25 16.04
C ASN A 1203 3.33 26.41 15.10
N ARG A 1204 4.48 26.96 14.68
CA ARG A 1204 5.52 26.22 13.93
C ARG A 1204 6.68 25.89 14.86
N PHE A 1205 7.12 24.63 14.80
CA PHE A 1205 8.28 24.13 15.50
C PHE A 1205 9.56 24.77 14.93
N LYS A 1206 10.40 25.33 15.80
CA LYS A 1206 11.67 25.95 15.44
C LYS A 1206 12.79 25.28 16.25
N TYR A 1207 13.75 24.69 15.56
CA TYR A 1207 14.95 24.11 16.18
C TYR A 1207 16.00 25.21 16.43
N LYS A 1208 16.58 25.27 17.62
CA LYS A 1208 17.73 26.15 17.91
C LYS A 1208 18.96 25.56 17.22
N LYS A 1209 19.46 26.21 16.17
CA LYS A 1209 20.81 25.96 15.65
C LYS A 1209 21.79 26.83 16.43
N GLU A 1210 22.64 26.23 17.25
CA GLU A 1210 23.79 26.94 17.82
C GLU A 1210 24.84 27.18 16.72
N ASN A 1211 25.30 28.43 16.66
CA ASN A 1211 26.38 28.85 15.77
C ASN A 1211 27.72 28.35 16.33
N ARG A 1212 28.33 27.36 15.69
CA ARG A 1212 29.74 27.01 15.89
C ARG A 1212 30.62 28.20 15.47
N LYS A 1213 31.12 28.97 16.45
CA LYS A 1213 32.30 29.82 16.30
C LYS A 1213 33.51 29.01 16.78
N SER A 1214 34.38 28.65 15.84
CA SER A 1214 35.71 28.09 16.11
C SER A 1214 36.62 29.18 16.70
N ASN A 1215 37.10 28.97 17.92
CA ASN A 1215 38.32 29.61 18.41
C ASN A 1215 39.44 28.59 18.26
N ASP A 1216 40.40 28.92 17.41
CA ASP A 1216 41.60 28.14 17.11
C ASP A 1216 42.81 28.86 17.76
N LEU A 1217 43.57 28.13 18.56
CA LEU A 1217 44.88 28.47 19.15
C LEU A 1217 45.69 27.18 18.97
N GLY A 1218 46.86 27.10 18.38
CA GLY A 1218 47.77 28.02 17.70
C GLY A 1218 49.05 27.20 17.52
N ASP A 1219 49.63 27.19 16.32
CA ASP A 1219 51.02 26.76 16.12
C ASP A 1219 51.59 27.39 14.84
N GLU A 1220 52.84 27.82 14.97
CA GLU A 1220 53.55 28.80 14.16
C GLU A 1220 54.20 28.22 12.89
N ASP A 1221 54.25 29.08 11.87
CA ASP A 1221 55.28 29.27 10.82
C ASP A 1221 55.56 28.21 9.74
N MET A 1222 55.17 28.55 8.49
CA MET A 1222 56.07 29.03 7.40
C MET A 1222 55.32 29.15 6.04
N ASP A 1223 55.13 30.41 5.58
CA ASP A 1223 55.16 31.00 4.21
C ASP A 1223 54.68 30.21 2.96
N ALA A 1224 53.93 30.74 1.97
CA ALA A 1224 53.49 32.10 1.65
C ALA A 1224 52.37 32.13 0.58
N SER A 1225 51.58 33.22 0.64
CA SER A 1225 50.88 33.96 -0.44
C SER A 1225 49.71 33.34 -1.22
N VAL A 1226 48.46 33.79 -0.95
CA VAL A 1226 47.55 34.45 -1.93
C VAL A 1226 46.59 35.40 -1.19
N GLU A 1227 46.32 36.53 -1.83
CA GLU A 1227 45.75 37.78 -1.33
C GLU A 1227 44.22 37.84 -1.12
N LYS A 1228 43.89 38.69 -0.15
CA LYS A 1228 42.66 39.46 0.15
C LYS A 1228 41.76 39.83 -1.06
N LYS A 1229 40.44 39.88 -0.83
CA LYS A 1229 39.74 41.17 -0.60
C LYS A 1229 38.28 41.07 -0.12
N THR A 1230 38.01 41.97 0.79
CA THR A 1230 36.78 42.32 1.49
C THR A 1230 35.85 43.23 0.69
N LYS A 1231 34.56 43.08 0.99
CA LYS A 1231 33.49 44.09 1.22
C LYS A 1231 33.20 45.20 0.17
N VAL A 1232 31.96 45.12 -0.34
CA VAL A 1232 30.88 46.13 -0.20
C VAL A 1232 31.21 47.58 -0.61
N ASN A 1233 30.59 48.11 -1.67
CA ASN A 1233 29.41 49.01 -1.61
C ASN A 1233 29.11 49.73 -2.95
N ASN A 1234 27.80 49.93 -3.17
CA ASN A 1234 27.15 51.11 -3.75
C ASN A 1234 27.24 51.51 -5.25
N LYS A 1235 26.01 51.65 -5.78
CA LYS A 1235 25.43 52.81 -6.50
C LYS A 1235 25.76 53.08 -7.97
N ARG A 1236 24.64 53.05 -8.72
CA ARG A 1236 24.07 54.09 -9.61
C ARG A 1236 24.71 54.36 -10.99
N PHE A 1237 23.76 54.35 -11.94
CA PHE A 1237 23.54 55.32 -13.03
C PHE A 1237 24.26 55.16 -14.38
N VAL A 1238 23.41 54.88 -15.38
CA VAL A 1238 23.23 55.59 -16.68
C VAL A 1238 24.25 55.39 -17.79
N GLY A 1239 23.72 55.01 -18.96
CA GLY A 1239 23.97 55.81 -20.17
C GLY A 1239 24.26 55.04 -21.47
N LYS A 1240 23.17 54.75 -22.21
CA LYS A 1240 22.97 55.00 -23.66
C LYS A 1240 24.13 54.90 -24.67
N GLY A 1241 23.83 54.23 -25.80
CA GLY A 1241 24.33 54.58 -27.14
C GLY A 1241 24.58 53.37 -28.04
N LYS A 1242 23.58 52.78 -28.72
CA LYS A 1242 23.10 53.07 -30.09
C LYS A 1242 24.15 52.97 -31.23
N ILE A 1243 23.92 51.96 -32.09
CA ILE A 1243 23.75 52.03 -33.57
C ILE A 1243 24.96 51.76 -34.50
N SER A 1244 24.71 50.82 -35.43
CA SER A 1244 25.21 50.71 -36.82
C SER A 1244 26.64 50.14 -37.00
N LYS A 1245 26.96 49.24 -37.94
CA LYS A 1245 26.40 48.86 -39.26
C LYS A 1245 27.01 47.49 -39.65
N GLY A 1246 26.30 46.67 -40.44
CA GLY A 1246 26.93 45.57 -41.21
C GLY A 1246 27.75 46.11 -42.40
N PRO A 1247 28.15 45.30 -43.42
CA PRO A 1247 27.74 43.91 -43.66
C PRO A 1247 28.85 42.99 -44.29
N ARG A 1248 28.40 41.77 -44.68
CA ARG A 1248 28.81 40.94 -45.84
C ARG A 1248 29.95 39.89 -45.75
N GLN A 1249 29.47 38.66 -46.01
CA GLN A 1249 29.94 37.67 -47.00
C GLN A 1249 31.06 36.66 -46.64
N GLN A 1250 30.59 35.46 -46.33
CA GLN A 1250 30.79 34.17 -47.02
C GLN A 1250 32.19 33.72 -47.49
N LYS A 1251 32.52 32.52 -46.97
CA LYS A 1251 33.11 31.32 -47.62
C LYS A 1251 34.61 31.35 -47.96
N PHE A 1252 35.36 30.39 -47.39
CA PHE A 1252 35.72 29.12 -48.05
C PHE A 1252 36.52 28.19 -47.10
N LYS A 1253 36.25 26.88 -47.23
CA LYS A 1253 37.12 25.66 -47.14
C LYS A 1253 38.46 25.72 -46.39
N SER A 1254 39.05 24.63 -45.88
CA SER A 1254 38.72 23.24 -45.56
C SER A 1254 40.02 22.61 -45.06
N ARG A 1255 39.92 21.50 -44.33
CA ARG A 1255 40.91 20.42 -44.18
C ARG A 1255 42.14 20.60 -43.27
N ARG A 1256 42.15 19.68 -42.29
CA ARG A 1256 43.13 18.60 -42.02
C ARG A 1256 44.10 18.78 -40.84
N ARG A 1257 43.90 17.82 -39.91
CA ARG A 1257 44.87 17.03 -39.13
C ARG A 1257 45.70 17.77 -38.09
N LEU A 1258 45.46 17.42 -36.82
CA LEU A 1258 46.20 16.35 -36.14
C LEU A 1258 45.23 15.52 -35.31
#